data_AF-A0A2V6A704-F1
#
_entry.id   AF-A0A2V6A704-F1
#
_cell.length_a   1.000
_cell.length_b   1.000
_cell.length_c   1.000
_cell.angle_alpha   90.00
_cell.angle_beta   90.00
_cell.angle_gamma   90.00
#
_symmetry.space_group_name_H-M   'P 1'
#
loop_
_entity.id
_entity.type
_entity.pdbx_description
1 polymer ?
#
loop_
_entity_poly.entity_id
_entity_poly.type
_entity_poly.pdbx_seq_one_letter_code
_entity_poly.pdbx_strand_id
1 'polypeptide(L)'
;MEEKEAAKRIQQLREEIRKHDRLYYEEAAPIISDREYDRLYKELVDLETQFPDLITPHSPTQRVGGKPLKAFEQVSHVIPMLSLDNTYSEEEVKNFHARIRRLLPNEKIPVVIEPKVDGVAVSLIYENGRLRQAATRGDGNVGDNITQNIRTIRSVPERLRDAAPKLLEVRGEVYMDRKGFEKLNDERKRQGLPLFANPRNVAAGSLKQLDPAIVAKRPLGVVFYGTGATEGLNVDVHSEIFPLLKKLGLPATERWWVAESVEEILDAIHELDGIRHNFVYQTDGAVVKVNSFAQRERLGFTAKSPRWAIAYKYAAERVETRLRDIVIQVGRTGILTPVAVLEPVLVSGSTVARATLHNEDEIKRKDIRVGDTVVIEKAGEVIPAVVTVVKSKRPRDAKPFDFARHIHGKCPICGDPIRRDPQFVAWRCENLQCPAQTTRRVEFFAARSALDIESVGGIVADKLVESGLIREPLDLFELKTEQLAKLNLGTDEAPRVFGEKNATKAIKAIERARTLSLSRWLFALAIPDVGKTTATQLAQFHDNIDDVAHSQLLLDVLEYHQKRDQKESAREIAERLIKAGFAERSKSKAEKDGIVTEVGPVVAQSVLDFFASTTGKKILRRLNELEIQPTSEKISAKKAAELPLAGKTFVLTGTLPSMTRKEARKKIEALGGHVSSSVSKKTHYVLAGTEPGSKFDKAKQLGVKIIDEAEFRKILPR
;
A
#
# COMPACT_ATOMS: atom_id res chain seq x y z
N MET A 1 4.03 53.44 15.90
CA MET A 1 4.97 53.14 14.80
C MET A 1 4.32 53.60 13.51
N GLU A 2 5.02 54.37 12.69
CA GLU A 2 4.47 54.82 11.40
C GLU A 2 4.42 53.66 10.38
N GLU A 3 3.51 53.70 9.40
CA GLU A 3 3.30 52.61 8.43
C GLU A 3 4.58 52.24 7.65
N LYS A 4 5.43 53.23 7.34
CA LYS A 4 6.74 53.01 6.70
C LYS A 4 7.73 52.25 7.60
N GLU A 5 7.73 52.55 8.90
CA GLU A 5 8.56 51.85 9.88
C GLU A 5 8.05 50.41 10.10
N ALA A 6 6.72 50.25 10.14
CA ALA A 6 6.05 48.96 10.20
C ALA A 6 6.41 48.07 9.00
N ALA A 7 6.33 48.62 7.79
CA ALA A 7 6.70 47.90 6.57
C ALA A 7 8.16 47.42 6.58
N LYS A 8 9.09 48.28 7.03
CA LYS A 8 10.51 47.93 7.15
C LYS A 8 10.74 46.84 8.20
N ARG A 9 10.09 46.94 9.37
CA ARG A 9 10.22 45.94 10.45
C ARG A 9 9.58 44.60 10.07
N ILE A 10 8.39 44.62 9.45
CA ILE A 10 7.72 43.44 8.91
C ILE A 10 8.61 42.72 7.89
N GLN A 11 9.26 43.46 6.98
CA GLN A 11 10.17 42.84 6.01
C GLN A 11 11.39 42.21 6.70
N GLN A 12 12.00 42.89 7.68
CA GLN A 12 13.11 42.34 8.47
C GLN A 12 12.70 41.06 9.21
N LEU A 13 11.56 41.08 9.92
CA LEU A 13 11.05 39.91 10.63
C LEU A 13 10.75 38.74 9.69
N ARG A 14 10.19 39.01 8.50
CA ARG A 14 9.97 37.98 7.46
C ARG A 14 11.28 37.35 7.01
N GLU A 15 12.33 38.15 6.83
CA GLU A 15 13.67 37.67 6.43
C GLU A 15 14.36 36.89 7.55
N GLU A 16 14.33 37.40 8.79
CA GLU A 16 14.88 36.73 9.97
C GLU A 16 14.19 35.38 10.23
N ILE A 17 12.86 35.35 10.24
CA ILE A 17 12.08 34.11 10.44
C ILE A 17 12.41 33.09 9.34
N ARG A 18 12.48 33.51 8.07
CA ARG A 18 12.85 32.62 6.96
C ARG A 18 14.28 32.09 7.11
N LYS A 19 15.22 32.93 7.58
CA LYS A 19 16.60 32.52 7.86
C LYS A 19 16.65 31.48 8.99
N HIS A 20 15.88 31.69 10.06
CA HIS A 20 15.82 30.75 11.18
C HIS A 20 15.08 29.46 10.81
N ASP A 21 14.00 29.52 10.05
CA ASP A 21 13.33 28.34 9.47
C ASP A 21 14.31 27.52 8.63
N ARG A 22 15.12 28.18 7.78
CA ARG A 22 16.15 27.52 6.98
C ARG A 22 17.17 26.80 7.85
N LEU A 23 17.73 27.51 8.83
CA LEU A 23 18.74 26.95 9.74
C LEU A 23 18.20 25.77 10.56
N TYR A 24 16.94 25.86 11.00
CA TYR A 24 16.29 24.81 11.77
C TYR A 24 15.93 23.60 10.90
N TYR A 25 15.20 23.79 9.80
CA TYR A 25 14.60 22.70 9.02
C TYR A 25 15.46 22.17 7.87
N GLU A 26 16.34 23.00 7.27
CA GLU A 26 17.18 22.58 6.14
C GLU A 26 18.62 22.25 6.57
N GLU A 27 19.19 23.04 7.49
CA GLU A 27 20.60 22.94 7.88
C GLU A 27 20.79 22.18 9.20
N ALA A 28 19.71 21.87 9.93
CA ALA A 28 19.73 21.25 11.27
C ALA A 28 20.69 21.95 12.25
N ALA A 29 20.84 23.26 12.12
CA ALA A 29 21.79 24.10 12.85
C ALA A 29 21.13 25.38 13.39
N PRO A 30 20.13 25.28 14.28
CA PRO A 30 19.46 26.45 14.84
C PRO A 30 20.43 27.32 15.66
N ILE A 31 20.42 28.63 15.39
CA ILE A 31 21.29 29.61 16.07
C ILE A 31 20.57 30.42 17.16
N ILE A 32 19.24 30.26 17.28
CA ILE A 32 18.42 30.88 18.31
C ILE A 32 17.57 29.81 18.99
N SER A 33 17.16 30.08 20.24
CA SER A 33 16.25 29.21 20.98
C SER A 33 14.81 29.30 20.46
N ASP A 34 14.00 28.25 20.70
CA ASP A 34 12.58 28.23 20.36
C ASP A 34 11.81 29.43 20.95
N ARG A 35 12.20 29.87 22.16
CA ARG A 35 11.59 31.02 22.83
C ARG A 35 11.86 32.34 22.11
N GLU A 36 13.06 32.50 21.56
CA GLU A 36 13.44 33.69 20.79
C GLU A 36 12.75 33.68 19.43
N TYR A 37 12.67 32.52 18.78
CA TYR A 37 11.92 32.36 17.54
C TYR A 37 10.43 32.72 17.74
N ASP A 38 9.80 32.17 18.79
CA ASP A 38 8.39 32.44 19.11
C ASP A 38 8.15 33.93 19.36
N ARG A 39 9.13 34.65 19.94
CA ARG A 39 9.06 36.10 20.13
C ARG A 39 9.06 36.85 18.80
N LEU A 40 9.98 36.50 17.87
CA LEU A 40 10.03 37.10 16.53
C LEU A 40 8.76 36.83 15.74
N TYR A 41 8.25 35.59 15.81
CA TYR A 41 7.03 35.21 15.11
C TYR A 41 5.80 35.94 15.68
N LYS A 42 5.70 36.05 17.01
CA LYS A 42 4.64 36.81 17.67
C LYS A 42 4.68 38.29 17.29
N GLU A 43 5.87 38.89 17.28
CA GLU A 43 6.05 40.28 16.85
C GLU A 43 5.55 40.49 15.41
N LEU A 44 5.86 39.57 14.48
CA LEU A 44 5.37 39.64 13.11
C LEU A 44 3.84 39.55 13.04
N VAL A 45 3.22 38.65 13.80
CA VAL A 45 1.76 38.51 13.86
C VAL A 45 1.10 39.78 14.42
N ASP A 46 1.65 40.34 15.49
CA ASP A 46 1.12 41.56 16.12
C ASP A 46 1.20 42.75 15.15
N LEU A 47 2.30 42.88 14.41
CA LEU A 47 2.48 43.94 13.41
C LEU A 47 1.56 43.79 12.20
N GLU A 48 1.40 42.58 11.67
CA GLU A 48 0.48 42.34 10.55
C GLU A 48 -0.99 42.49 10.94
N THR A 49 -1.32 42.26 12.21
CA THR A 49 -2.67 42.52 12.76
C THR A 49 -2.92 44.03 12.86
N GLN A 50 -1.92 44.81 13.26
CA GLN A 50 -2.00 46.28 13.34
C GLN A 50 -2.01 46.97 11.96
N PHE A 51 -1.35 46.37 10.95
CA PHE A 51 -1.26 46.90 9.59
C PHE A 51 -1.70 45.86 8.54
N PRO A 52 -3.02 45.61 8.37
CA PRO A 52 -3.53 44.57 7.48
C PRO A 52 -3.14 44.75 6.00
N ASP A 53 -3.00 45.98 5.54
CA ASP A 53 -2.64 46.30 4.14
C ASP A 53 -1.21 45.87 3.78
N LEU A 54 -0.37 45.62 4.79
CA LEU A 54 1.01 45.15 4.61
C LEU A 54 1.13 43.61 4.58
N ILE A 55 0.02 42.89 4.77
CA ILE A 55 -0.01 41.43 4.67
C ILE A 55 0.22 41.01 3.22
N THR A 56 1.22 40.15 3.01
CA THR A 56 1.49 39.57 1.70
C THR A 56 1.16 38.08 1.71
N PRO A 57 0.71 37.48 0.59
CA PRO A 57 0.48 36.04 0.47
C PRO A 57 1.72 35.17 0.78
N HIS A 58 2.91 35.78 0.84
CA HIS A 58 4.19 35.11 1.08
C HIS A 58 4.74 35.34 2.49
N SER A 59 3.98 35.95 3.40
CA SER A 59 4.39 36.10 4.78
C SER A 59 4.38 34.75 5.52
N PRO A 60 5.34 34.47 6.42
CA PRO A 60 5.35 33.26 7.25
C PRO A 60 4.04 33.02 8.02
N THR A 61 3.34 34.10 8.39
CA THR A 61 2.06 34.06 9.12
C THR A 61 0.89 33.57 8.28
N GLN A 62 0.97 33.68 6.95
CA GLN A 62 -0.12 33.29 6.03
C GLN A 62 -0.09 31.79 5.70
N ARG A 63 0.81 31.02 6.32
CA ARG A 63 0.87 29.55 6.18
C ARG A 63 -0.19 28.80 6.98
N VAL A 64 -1.19 29.47 7.55
CA VAL A 64 -2.28 28.83 8.33
C VAL A 64 -3.24 28.00 7.44
N GLY A 65 -3.04 28.04 6.12
CA GLY A 65 -3.85 27.32 5.13
C GLY A 65 -5.19 28.00 4.85
N GLY A 66 -5.90 27.50 3.84
CA GLY A 66 -7.15 28.11 3.34
C GLY A 66 -8.39 27.75 4.16
N LYS A 67 -9.57 28.08 3.63
CA LYS A 67 -10.86 27.66 4.21
C LYS A 67 -10.89 26.13 4.38
N PRO A 68 -11.52 25.60 5.45
CA PRO A 68 -11.64 24.16 5.66
C PRO A 68 -12.19 23.45 4.42
N LEU A 69 -11.55 22.32 4.07
CA LEU A 69 -11.95 21.45 3.00
C LEU A 69 -13.27 20.75 3.35
N LYS A 70 -14.16 20.56 2.36
CA LYS A 70 -15.36 19.73 2.54
C LYS A 70 -15.03 18.24 2.55
N ALA A 71 -14.08 17.84 1.71
CA ALA A 71 -13.57 16.48 1.56
C ALA A 71 -12.21 16.51 0.87
N PHE A 72 -11.45 15.43 0.95
CA PHE A 72 -10.24 15.24 0.15
C PHE A 72 -10.58 14.73 -1.25
N GLU A 73 -10.05 15.40 -2.26
CA GLU A 73 -10.08 14.90 -3.64
C GLU A 73 -9.01 13.83 -3.84
N GLN A 74 -9.27 12.88 -4.73
CA GLN A 74 -8.30 11.86 -5.11
C GLN A 74 -7.55 12.27 -6.37
N VAL A 75 -6.24 12.04 -6.37
CA VAL A 75 -5.34 12.40 -7.47
C VAL A 75 -4.47 11.21 -7.84
N SER A 76 -4.33 10.98 -9.13
CA SER A 76 -3.45 9.94 -9.66
C SER A 76 -1.99 10.41 -9.63
N HIS A 77 -1.11 9.53 -9.20
CA HIS A 77 0.34 9.76 -9.27
C HIS A 77 0.81 9.61 -10.72
N VAL A 78 1.71 10.50 -11.16
CA VAL A 78 2.28 10.45 -12.52
C VAL A 78 3.10 9.18 -12.71
N ILE A 79 3.93 8.86 -11.71
CA ILE A 79 4.63 7.59 -11.58
C ILE A 79 4.07 6.88 -10.34
N PRO A 80 3.82 5.57 -10.35
CA PRO A 80 3.35 4.87 -9.15
C PRO A 80 4.31 5.00 -7.95
N MET A 81 3.76 5.15 -6.75
CA MET A 81 4.49 5.10 -5.48
C MET A 81 4.37 3.69 -4.88
N LEU A 82 5.45 2.91 -5.00
CA LEU A 82 5.46 1.51 -4.58
C LEU A 82 5.93 1.35 -3.12
N SER A 83 5.65 0.18 -2.53
CA SER A 83 6.25 -0.23 -1.25
C SER A 83 7.66 -0.78 -1.45
N LEU A 84 8.40 -0.91 -0.35
CA LEU A 84 9.67 -1.64 -0.30
C LEU A 84 9.45 -3.03 0.31
N ASP A 85 10.24 -4.01 -0.14
CA ASP A 85 10.34 -5.28 0.57
C ASP A 85 11.12 -5.07 1.87
N ASN A 86 10.62 -5.65 2.96
CA ASN A 86 11.24 -5.52 4.28
C ASN A 86 12.07 -6.75 4.60
N THR A 87 13.16 -6.55 5.33
CA THR A 87 13.96 -7.60 5.96
C THR A 87 14.35 -7.20 7.38
N TYR A 88 14.60 -8.19 8.23
CA TYR A 88 15.16 -8.02 9.58
C TYR A 88 16.49 -8.78 9.73
N SER A 89 17.01 -9.31 8.63
CA SER A 89 18.14 -10.23 8.63
C SER A 89 19.26 -9.67 7.77
N GLU A 90 20.45 -9.55 8.34
CA GLU A 90 21.66 -9.21 7.59
C GLU A 90 21.93 -10.24 6.49
N GLU A 91 21.56 -11.51 6.73
CA GLU A 91 21.69 -12.58 5.73
C GLU A 91 20.79 -12.33 4.52
N GLU A 92 19.58 -11.79 4.73
CA GLU A 92 18.70 -11.39 3.64
C GLU A 92 19.22 -10.16 2.89
N VAL A 93 19.92 -9.23 3.56
CA VAL A 93 20.65 -8.13 2.90
C VAL A 93 21.77 -8.68 2.02
N LYS A 94 22.53 -9.67 2.50
CA LYS A 94 23.56 -10.37 1.70
C LYS A 94 22.94 -11.06 0.48
N ASN A 95 21.84 -11.76 0.67
CA ASN A 95 21.10 -12.42 -0.40
C ASN A 95 20.54 -11.42 -1.43
N PHE A 96 20.05 -10.26 -0.97
CA PHE A 96 19.62 -9.17 -1.84
C PHE A 96 20.79 -8.67 -2.71
N HIS A 97 21.94 -8.39 -2.10
CA HIS A 97 23.13 -7.92 -2.81
C HIS A 97 23.68 -8.96 -3.81
N ALA A 98 23.72 -10.24 -3.42
CA ALA A 98 24.08 -11.33 -4.32
C ALA A 98 23.11 -11.45 -5.51
N ARG A 99 21.80 -11.27 -5.27
CA ARG A 99 20.77 -11.32 -6.30
C ARG A 99 20.91 -10.19 -7.32
N ILE A 100 21.13 -8.95 -6.89
CA ILE A 100 21.32 -7.83 -7.85
C ILE A 100 22.60 -8.01 -8.68
N ARG A 101 23.69 -8.50 -8.09
CA ARG A 101 24.93 -8.85 -8.82
C ARG A 101 24.72 -9.96 -9.84
N ARG A 102 23.89 -10.96 -9.53
CA ARG A 102 23.54 -12.02 -10.49
C ARG A 102 22.71 -11.51 -11.67
N LEU A 103 21.85 -10.52 -11.43
CA LEU A 103 21.00 -9.93 -12.47
C LEU A 103 21.74 -8.93 -13.36
N LEU A 104 22.83 -8.34 -12.86
CA LEU A 104 23.71 -7.41 -13.57
C LEU A 104 25.16 -7.91 -13.52
N PRO A 105 25.49 -9.02 -14.24
CA PRO A 105 26.81 -9.61 -14.17
C PRO A 105 27.89 -8.67 -14.73
N ASN A 106 29.07 -8.66 -14.12
CA ASN A 106 30.25 -7.87 -14.51
C ASN A 106 30.11 -6.35 -14.39
N GLU A 107 29.11 -5.85 -13.68
CA GLU A 107 28.94 -4.42 -13.39
C GLU A 107 29.28 -4.12 -11.93
N LYS A 108 29.83 -2.92 -11.69
CA LYS A 108 29.83 -2.34 -10.35
C LYS A 108 28.41 -1.85 -10.03
N ILE A 109 27.93 -2.17 -8.84
CA ILE A 109 26.56 -1.85 -8.39
C ILE A 109 26.66 -1.12 -7.05
N PRO A 110 27.18 0.12 -7.01
CA PRO A 110 27.15 0.91 -5.79
C PRO A 110 25.71 1.06 -5.32
N VAL A 111 25.49 1.00 -4.02
CA VAL A 111 24.20 1.22 -3.39
C VAL A 111 24.26 2.40 -2.46
N VAL A 112 23.13 3.08 -2.28
CA VAL A 112 22.92 4.13 -1.31
C VAL A 112 22.19 3.55 -0.11
N ILE A 113 22.69 3.85 1.10
CA ILE A 113 22.03 3.54 2.36
C ILE A 113 21.52 4.86 2.95
N GLU A 114 20.23 4.90 3.27
CA GLU A 114 19.57 6.10 3.83
C GLU A 114 18.65 5.72 5.01
N PRO A 115 18.39 6.64 5.96
CA PRO A 115 17.47 6.42 7.07
C PRO A 115 16.05 6.12 6.58
N LYS A 116 15.44 5.07 7.14
CA LYS A 116 14.04 4.78 6.90
C LYS A 116 13.18 5.57 7.87
N VAL A 117 12.69 6.72 7.41
CA VAL A 117 11.91 7.67 8.20
C VAL A 117 10.55 7.07 8.56
N ASP A 118 10.16 7.17 9.83
CA ASP A 118 8.85 6.71 10.30
C ASP A 118 7.81 7.84 10.24
N GLY A 119 7.09 7.90 9.12
CA GLY A 119 6.08 8.92 8.88
C GLY A 119 5.02 8.52 7.86
N VAL A 120 4.62 9.50 7.05
CA VAL A 120 3.67 9.32 5.95
C VAL A 120 4.30 9.75 4.62
N ALA A 121 4.39 8.79 3.70
CA ALA A 121 4.85 9.02 2.35
C ALA A 121 3.96 10.02 1.58
N VAL A 122 4.62 11.03 1.02
CA VAL A 122 4.01 12.10 0.22
C VAL A 122 4.75 12.28 -1.10
N SER A 123 4.02 12.76 -2.10
CA SER A 123 4.55 13.22 -3.38
C SER A 123 4.14 14.67 -3.59
N LEU A 124 5.11 15.54 -3.88
CA LEU A 124 4.92 16.96 -4.16
C LEU A 124 5.37 17.25 -5.59
N ILE A 125 4.50 17.89 -6.36
CA ILE A 125 4.77 18.32 -7.73
C ILE A 125 5.03 19.82 -7.72
N TYR A 126 6.24 20.19 -8.13
CA TYR A 126 6.65 21.55 -8.44
C TYR A 126 6.65 21.76 -9.95
N GLU A 127 6.03 22.83 -10.41
CA GLU A 127 6.05 23.27 -11.80
C GLU A 127 6.64 24.65 -11.92
N ASN A 128 7.67 24.79 -12.77
CA ASN A 128 8.45 26.01 -12.91
C ASN A 128 8.89 26.58 -11.54
N GLY A 129 9.29 25.66 -10.66
CA GLY A 129 9.73 25.95 -9.30
C GLY A 129 8.64 26.33 -8.30
N ARG A 130 7.33 26.26 -8.61
CA ARG A 130 6.24 26.53 -7.65
C ARG A 130 5.49 25.26 -7.27
N LEU A 131 5.15 25.11 -5.99
CA LEU A 131 4.37 23.97 -5.50
C LEU A 131 2.96 24.00 -6.12
N ARG A 132 2.67 23.02 -6.98
CA ARG A 132 1.38 22.87 -7.65
C ARG A 132 0.44 21.95 -6.89
N GLN A 133 0.94 20.79 -6.49
CA GLN A 133 0.12 19.72 -5.93
C GLN A 133 0.91 18.88 -4.94
N ALA A 134 0.27 18.42 -3.88
CA ALA A 134 0.80 17.42 -2.98
C ALA A 134 -0.22 16.31 -2.72
N ALA A 135 0.23 15.06 -2.69
CA ALA A 135 -0.60 13.90 -2.52
C ALA A 135 -0.01 12.91 -1.52
N THR A 136 -0.88 12.22 -0.76
CA THR A 136 -0.48 11.03 0.00
C THR A 136 -0.22 9.86 -0.94
N ARG A 137 0.49 8.81 -0.49
CA ARG A 137 0.67 7.59 -1.29
C ARG A 137 -0.65 6.92 -1.72
N GLY A 138 -1.62 6.84 -0.82
CA GLY A 138 -2.85 6.06 -1.01
C GLY A 138 -2.57 4.59 -1.35
N ASP A 139 -3.10 4.10 -2.47
CA ASP A 139 -2.89 2.72 -2.94
C ASP A 139 -1.64 2.54 -3.81
N GLY A 140 -0.87 3.61 -4.00
CA GLY A 140 0.33 3.67 -4.84
C GLY A 140 0.07 4.22 -6.24
N ASN A 141 -1.16 4.14 -6.76
CA ASN A 141 -1.54 4.77 -8.02
C ASN A 141 -2.36 6.04 -7.79
N VAL A 142 -3.23 6.03 -6.77
CA VAL A 142 -4.11 7.15 -6.43
C VAL A 142 -3.93 7.49 -4.95
N GLY A 143 -3.76 8.79 -4.68
CA GLY A 143 -3.58 9.39 -3.36
C GLY A 143 -4.62 10.44 -3.03
N ASP A 144 -4.75 10.79 -1.75
CA ASP A 144 -5.54 11.93 -1.31
C ASP A 144 -4.76 13.24 -1.56
N ASN A 145 -5.39 14.25 -2.16
CA ASN A 145 -4.82 15.58 -2.39
C ASN A 145 -4.73 16.36 -1.07
N ILE A 146 -3.51 16.55 -0.58
CA ILE A 146 -3.20 17.20 0.70
C ILE A 146 -2.47 18.53 0.52
N THR A 147 -2.59 19.16 -0.66
CA THR A 147 -1.84 20.38 -1.02
C THR A 147 -2.01 21.49 0.02
N GLN A 148 -3.23 21.74 0.50
CA GLN A 148 -3.46 22.79 1.51
C GLN A 148 -2.78 22.48 2.83
N ASN A 149 -2.82 21.22 3.27
CA ASN A 149 -2.21 20.80 4.53
C ASN A 149 -0.68 20.83 4.44
N ILE A 150 -0.11 20.42 3.30
CA ILE A 150 1.34 20.47 3.05
C ILE A 150 1.88 21.89 3.05
N ARG A 151 1.13 22.86 2.52
CA ARG A 151 1.51 24.29 2.57
C ARG A 151 1.65 24.86 3.98
N THR A 152 1.02 24.22 4.97
CA THR A 152 1.13 24.64 6.38
C THR A 152 2.42 24.19 7.05
N ILE A 153 3.14 23.23 6.45
CA ILE A 153 4.39 22.70 6.99
C ILE A 153 5.52 23.68 6.68
N ARG A 154 6.16 24.22 7.72
CA ARG A 154 7.19 25.27 7.57
C ARG A 154 8.39 24.83 6.73
N SER A 155 8.81 23.58 6.86
CA SER A 155 9.93 23.02 6.11
C SER A 155 9.63 22.80 4.62
N VAL A 156 8.38 22.95 4.16
CA VAL A 156 8.02 22.84 2.73
C VAL A 156 8.15 24.22 2.08
N PRO A 157 9.02 24.40 1.06
CA PRO A 157 9.09 25.64 0.31
C PRO A 157 7.92 25.76 -0.67
N GLU A 158 7.23 26.90 -0.71
CA GLU A 158 6.22 27.20 -1.75
C GLU A 158 6.89 27.40 -3.12
N ARG A 159 8.13 27.89 -3.12
CA ARG A 159 8.95 28.11 -4.32
C ARG A 159 10.37 27.57 -4.11
N LEU A 160 10.84 26.79 -5.08
CA LEU A 160 12.21 26.28 -5.13
C LEU A 160 13.21 27.39 -5.45
N ARG A 161 14.45 27.22 -4.98
CA ARG A 161 15.59 28.10 -5.30
C ARG A 161 16.07 27.89 -6.75
N ASP A 162 17.00 28.75 -7.18
CA ASP A 162 17.57 28.86 -8.54
C ASP A 162 17.63 27.58 -9.39
N ALA A 163 17.42 27.72 -10.69
CA ALA A 163 17.47 26.64 -11.70
C ALA A 163 16.49 25.47 -11.45
N ALA A 164 15.32 25.76 -10.87
CA ALA A 164 14.27 24.77 -10.70
C ALA A 164 13.85 24.18 -12.06
N PRO A 165 13.78 22.84 -12.19
CA PRO A 165 13.34 22.20 -13.42
C PRO A 165 11.89 22.57 -13.75
N LYS A 166 11.52 22.36 -15.02
CA LYS A 166 10.17 22.67 -15.51
C LYS A 166 9.12 21.86 -14.76
N LEU A 167 9.42 20.59 -14.49
CA LEU A 167 8.63 19.70 -13.65
C LEU A 167 9.56 18.94 -12.69
N LEU A 168 9.22 18.95 -11.40
CA LEU A 168 9.84 18.09 -10.39
C LEU A 168 8.77 17.52 -9.48
N GLU A 169 8.54 16.22 -9.60
CA GLU A 169 7.92 15.42 -8.56
C GLU A 169 9.00 15.00 -7.55
N VAL A 170 8.87 15.47 -6.31
CA VAL A 170 9.73 15.07 -5.19
C VAL A 170 8.95 14.19 -4.23
N ARG A 171 9.60 13.11 -3.76
CA ARG A 171 9.04 12.12 -2.85
C ARG A 171 9.76 12.15 -1.53
N GLY A 172 8.97 12.08 -0.46
CA GLY A 172 9.47 12.21 0.89
C GLY A 172 8.49 11.67 1.91
N GLU A 173 8.87 11.82 3.16
CA GLU A 173 8.09 11.42 4.31
C GLU A 173 7.76 12.66 5.15
N VAL A 174 6.47 12.90 5.42
CA VAL A 174 6.06 13.84 6.46
C VAL A 174 6.14 13.12 7.79
N TYR A 175 6.83 13.72 8.75
CA TYR A 175 7.04 13.18 10.09
C TYR A 175 6.52 14.14 11.15
N MET A 176 6.39 13.61 12.36
CA MET A 176 6.12 14.40 13.56
C MET A 176 7.41 14.54 14.35
N ASP A 177 7.80 15.78 14.65
CA ASP A 177 8.99 16.09 15.45
C ASP A 177 8.91 15.41 16.83
N ARG A 178 10.02 14.80 17.29
CA ARG A 178 10.04 14.06 18.56
C ARG A 178 9.72 14.95 19.77
N LYS A 179 10.37 16.10 19.88
CA LYS A 179 10.14 17.06 20.98
C LYS A 179 8.76 17.70 20.86
N GLY A 180 8.34 17.98 19.62
CA GLY A 180 7.01 18.49 19.31
C GLY A 180 5.90 17.52 19.72
N PHE A 181 6.09 16.22 19.50
CA PHE A 181 5.18 15.16 19.93
C PHE A 181 5.05 15.09 21.45
N GLU A 182 6.17 15.13 22.17
CA GLU A 182 6.21 15.13 23.65
C GLU A 182 5.44 16.33 24.20
N LYS A 183 5.76 17.54 23.72
CA LYS A 183 5.06 18.78 24.10
C LYS A 183 3.56 18.72 23.82
N LEU A 184 3.18 18.17 22.67
CA LEU A 184 1.77 18.02 22.29
C LEU A 184 1.03 17.05 23.22
N ASN A 185 1.66 15.96 23.64
CA ASN A 185 1.09 15.02 24.60
C ASN A 185 1.01 15.62 26.00
N ASP A 186 2.01 16.38 26.43
CA ASP A 186 1.98 17.10 27.71
C ASP A 186 0.83 18.11 27.78
N GLU A 187 0.59 18.86 26.70
CA GLU A 187 -0.54 19.77 26.60
C GLU A 187 -1.88 19.03 26.71
N ARG A 188 -2.03 17.91 26.00
CA ARG A 188 -3.23 17.07 26.07
C ARG A 188 -3.46 16.48 27.46
N LYS A 189 -2.38 16.05 28.12
CA LYS A 189 -2.41 15.56 29.51
C LYS A 189 -2.95 16.63 30.45
N ARG A 190 -2.47 17.87 30.33
CA ARG A 190 -2.95 19.03 31.11
C ARG A 190 -4.42 19.35 30.83
N GLN A 191 -4.89 19.11 29.61
CA GLN A 191 -6.28 19.29 29.20
C GLN A 191 -7.18 18.08 29.52
N GLY A 192 -6.67 17.01 30.13
CA GLY A 192 -7.42 15.79 30.43
C GLY A 192 -7.84 14.99 29.18
N LEU A 193 -7.22 15.24 28.03
CA LEU A 193 -7.51 14.56 26.77
C LEU A 193 -6.68 13.28 26.62
N PRO A 194 -7.18 12.26 25.87
CA PRO A 194 -6.40 11.06 25.56
C PRO A 194 -5.10 11.41 24.84
N LEU A 195 -3.99 10.85 25.31
CA LEU A 195 -2.67 11.02 24.70
C LEU A 195 -2.63 10.38 23.31
N PHE A 196 -1.83 10.94 22.44
CA PHE A 196 -1.51 10.30 21.18
C PHE A 196 -0.57 9.14 21.40
N ALA A 197 -0.80 8.05 20.64
CA ALA A 197 -0.04 6.83 20.74
C ALA A 197 1.39 7.02 20.23
N ASN A 198 1.58 7.21 18.92
CA ASN A 198 2.91 7.35 18.32
C ASN A 198 3.00 8.53 17.33
N PRO A 199 4.21 9.07 17.08
CA PRO A 199 4.43 10.18 16.15
C PRO A 199 3.88 9.94 14.74
N ARG A 200 4.06 8.72 14.18
CA ARG A 200 3.58 8.35 12.84
C ARG A 200 2.08 8.52 12.67
N ASN A 201 1.29 8.00 13.61
CA ASN A 201 -0.17 8.08 13.58
C ASN A 201 -0.65 9.52 13.74
N VAL A 202 0.05 10.32 14.54
CA VAL A 202 -0.27 11.75 14.65
C VAL A 202 0.05 12.48 13.35
N ALA A 203 1.18 12.21 12.71
CA ALA A 203 1.51 12.79 11.41
C ALA A 203 0.43 12.44 10.37
N ALA A 204 0.04 11.17 10.29
CA ALA A 204 -1.03 10.71 9.40
C ALA A 204 -2.38 11.36 9.69
N GLY A 205 -2.81 11.38 10.95
CA GLY A 205 -4.07 11.98 11.37
C GLY A 205 -4.08 13.49 11.21
N SER A 206 -2.93 14.15 11.33
CA SER A 206 -2.78 15.59 11.12
C SER A 206 -2.88 15.94 9.65
N LEU A 207 -2.19 15.23 8.77
CA LEU A 207 -2.30 15.45 7.31
C LEU A 207 -3.70 15.19 6.75
N LYS A 208 -4.53 14.43 7.46
CA LYS A 208 -5.92 14.13 7.08
C LYS A 208 -6.96 14.99 7.81
N GLN A 209 -6.56 16.13 8.38
CA GLN A 209 -7.51 17.12 8.88
C GLN A 209 -8.10 17.91 7.71
N LEU A 210 -9.42 18.09 7.72
CA LEU A 210 -10.12 18.92 6.75
C LEU A 210 -9.83 20.41 6.95
N ASP A 211 -9.51 20.81 8.18
CA ASP A 211 -9.13 22.18 8.51
C ASP A 211 -7.59 22.31 8.55
N PRO A 212 -6.97 23.00 7.57
CA PRO A 212 -5.53 23.23 7.54
C PRO A 212 -5.02 24.00 8.77
N ALA A 213 -5.84 24.81 9.43
CA ALA A 213 -5.43 25.57 10.61
C ALA A 213 -5.12 24.65 11.80
N ILE A 214 -5.72 23.46 11.85
CA ILE A 214 -5.37 22.43 12.84
C ILE A 214 -4.00 21.86 12.50
N VAL A 215 -3.69 21.65 11.22
CA VAL A 215 -2.41 21.11 10.74
C VAL A 215 -1.26 22.08 11.00
N ALA A 216 -1.49 23.38 10.77
CA ALA A 216 -0.51 24.44 11.00
C ALA A 216 -0.03 24.53 12.46
N LYS A 217 -0.86 24.08 13.42
CA LYS A 217 -0.51 24.02 14.86
C LYS A 217 0.27 22.77 15.24
N ARG A 218 0.41 21.79 14.33
CA ARG A 218 1.12 20.54 14.59
C ARG A 218 2.59 20.71 14.22
N PRO A 219 3.54 20.22 15.04
CA PRO A 219 4.96 20.31 14.74
C PRO A 219 5.37 19.23 13.71
N LEU A 220 4.84 19.37 12.50
CA LEU A 220 5.16 18.51 11.37
C LEU A 220 6.41 19.01 10.65
N GLY A 221 7.22 18.07 10.18
CA GLY A 221 8.32 18.29 9.25
C GLY A 221 8.16 17.41 8.01
N VAL A 222 8.96 17.69 6.98
CA VAL A 222 9.10 16.81 5.81
C VAL A 222 10.57 16.55 5.56
N VAL A 223 10.89 15.36 5.08
CA VAL A 223 12.21 15.00 4.56
C VAL A 223 12.06 14.28 3.23
N PHE A 224 12.80 14.73 2.22
CA PHE A 224 12.75 14.20 0.87
C PHE A 224 13.92 13.23 0.63
N TYR A 225 13.61 12.12 -0.04
CA TYR A 225 14.55 11.02 -0.27
C TYR A 225 14.62 10.56 -1.72
N GLY A 226 13.84 11.15 -2.62
CA GLY A 226 13.82 10.74 -4.03
C GLY A 226 12.92 11.58 -4.91
N THR A 227 12.85 11.19 -6.18
CA THR A 227 12.08 11.87 -7.22
C THR A 227 11.07 10.92 -7.88
N GLY A 228 10.06 11.50 -8.50
CA GLY A 228 9.15 10.82 -9.43
C GLY A 228 9.32 11.37 -10.84
N ALA A 229 8.25 11.87 -11.46
CA ALA A 229 8.32 12.51 -12.77
C ALA A 229 9.17 13.79 -12.76
N THR A 230 10.09 13.93 -13.71
CA THR A 230 10.96 15.11 -13.85
C THR A 230 11.07 15.54 -15.32
N GLU A 231 11.06 16.85 -15.58
CA GLU A 231 11.35 17.44 -16.90
C GLU A 231 12.43 18.51 -16.79
N GLY A 232 13.50 18.40 -17.57
CA GLY A 232 14.63 19.35 -17.56
C GLY A 232 15.63 19.12 -16.43
N LEU A 233 15.66 17.89 -15.89
CA LEU A 233 16.62 17.46 -14.89
C LEU A 233 17.32 16.19 -15.38
N ASN A 234 18.65 16.23 -15.50
CA ASN A 234 19.48 15.07 -15.83
C ASN A 234 20.24 14.65 -14.57
N VAL A 235 19.82 13.55 -13.95
CA VAL A 235 20.48 12.94 -12.80
C VAL A 235 20.58 11.44 -13.07
N ASP A 236 21.80 10.92 -13.13
CA ASP A 236 22.05 9.52 -13.51
C ASP A 236 22.13 8.59 -12.30
N VAL A 237 22.46 9.15 -11.13
CA VAL A 237 22.62 8.41 -9.87
C VAL A 237 21.85 9.04 -8.73
N HIS A 238 21.32 8.20 -7.84
CA HIS A 238 20.47 8.60 -6.73
C HIS A 238 21.18 9.47 -5.70
N SER A 239 22.46 9.24 -5.44
CA SER A 239 23.26 10.02 -4.51
C SER A 239 23.34 11.51 -4.88
N GLU A 240 23.19 11.86 -6.16
CA GLU A 240 23.17 13.26 -6.63
C GLU A 240 21.85 13.98 -6.31
N ILE A 241 20.79 13.24 -5.98
CA ILE A 241 19.51 13.85 -5.57
C ILE A 241 19.66 14.63 -4.27
N PHE A 242 20.39 14.13 -3.27
CA PHE A 242 20.45 14.81 -1.97
C PHE A 242 21.11 16.20 -2.04
N PRO A 243 22.27 16.38 -2.72
CA PRO A 243 22.83 17.69 -2.99
C PRO A 243 21.89 18.59 -3.82
N LEU A 244 21.20 18.03 -4.81
CA LEU A 244 20.22 18.76 -5.62
C LEU A 244 19.05 19.28 -4.78
N LEU A 245 18.46 18.44 -3.93
CA LEU A 245 17.37 18.83 -3.03
C LEU A 245 17.82 19.99 -2.13
N LYS A 246 19.02 19.90 -1.54
CA LYS A 246 19.59 20.98 -0.73
C LYS A 246 19.78 22.27 -1.52
N LYS A 247 20.28 22.18 -2.76
CA LYS A 247 20.42 23.35 -3.67
C LYS A 247 19.07 24.01 -3.97
N LEU A 248 18.01 23.20 -4.13
CA LEU A 248 16.64 23.68 -4.39
C LEU A 248 15.91 24.19 -3.13
N GLY A 249 16.50 24.04 -1.94
CA GLY A 249 15.90 24.43 -0.66
C GLY A 249 14.89 23.42 -0.12
N LEU A 250 14.98 22.16 -0.54
CA LEU A 250 14.15 21.05 -0.06
C LEU A 250 14.90 20.31 1.07
N PRO A 251 14.25 20.04 2.22
CA PRO A 251 14.86 19.27 3.31
C PRO A 251 15.16 17.85 2.83
N ALA A 252 16.43 17.44 2.88
CA ALA A 252 16.87 16.10 2.53
C ALA A 252 17.34 15.35 3.77
N THR A 253 17.52 14.03 3.68
CA THR A 253 18.10 13.25 4.78
C THR A 253 19.47 13.79 5.17
N GLU A 254 19.69 13.96 6.47
CA GLU A 254 20.91 14.55 7.03
C GLU A 254 22.15 13.68 6.78
N ARG A 255 21.96 12.36 6.74
CA ARG A 255 23.02 11.37 6.53
C ARG A 255 22.57 10.31 5.53
N TRP A 256 23.53 9.85 4.72
CA TRP A 256 23.42 8.76 3.76
C TRP A 256 24.83 8.27 3.41
N TRP A 257 24.95 7.01 2.97
CA TRP A 257 26.21 6.37 2.62
C TRP A 257 26.14 5.81 1.20
N VAL A 258 27.31 5.66 0.57
CA VAL A 258 27.46 4.87 -0.65
C VAL A 258 28.35 3.69 -0.31
N ALA A 259 27.91 2.49 -0.67
CA ALA A 259 28.64 1.26 -0.45
C ALA A 259 28.81 0.48 -1.76
N GLU A 260 29.98 -0.12 -1.98
CA GLU A 260 30.29 -0.98 -3.12
C GLU A 260 30.33 -2.48 -2.75
N SER A 261 30.46 -2.79 -1.46
CA SER A 261 30.54 -4.15 -0.91
C SER A 261 29.40 -4.45 0.07
N VAL A 262 29.19 -5.73 0.39
CA VAL A 262 28.11 -6.10 1.34
C VAL A 262 28.50 -5.76 2.77
N GLU A 263 29.79 -5.83 3.07
CA GLU A 263 30.39 -5.45 4.33
C GLU A 263 30.13 -3.95 4.60
N GLU A 264 30.43 -3.08 3.62
CA GLU A 264 30.14 -1.64 3.72
C GLU A 264 28.64 -1.33 3.89
N ILE A 265 27.75 -2.14 3.27
CA ILE A 265 26.30 -1.99 3.47
C ILE A 265 25.93 -2.25 4.93
N LEU A 266 26.45 -3.33 5.52
CA LEU A 266 26.15 -3.70 6.90
C LEU A 266 26.76 -2.70 7.88
N ASP A 267 27.98 -2.25 7.65
CA ASP A 267 28.65 -1.23 8.46
C ASP A 267 27.84 0.08 8.47
N ALA A 268 27.37 0.52 7.30
CA ALA A 268 26.52 1.71 7.20
C ALA A 268 25.17 1.55 7.92
N ILE A 269 24.58 0.34 7.89
CA ILE A 269 23.35 0.02 8.63
C ILE A 269 23.61 0.09 10.15
N HIS A 270 24.72 -0.45 10.64
CA HIS A 270 25.08 -0.40 12.06
C HIS A 270 25.41 1.01 12.53
N GLU A 271 26.15 1.78 11.74
CA GLU A 271 26.44 3.19 12.03
C GLU A 271 25.13 3.99 12.13
N LEU A 272 24.22 3.78 11.17
CA LEU A 272 22.91 4.42 11.18
C LEU A 272 22.08 4.04 12.41
N ASP A 273 22.10 2.78 12.84
CA ASP A 273 21.42 2.35 14.08
C ASP A 273 21.96 3.07 15.31
N GLY A 274 23.28 3.31 15.37
CA GLY A 274 23.92 4.04 16.46
C GLY A 274 23.54 5.52 16.51
N ILE A 275 23.43 6.19 15.35
CA ILE A 275 23.20 7.65 15.31
C ILE A 275 21.74 8.06 15.18
N ARG A 276 20.82 7.15 14.79
CA ARG A 276 19.43 7.51 14.46
C ARG A 276 18.66 8.22 15.57
N HIS A 277 19.03 8.00 16.82
CA HIS A 277 18.39 8.63 17.97
C HIS A 277 18.67 10.13 18.09
N ASN A 278 19.64 10.65 17.33
CA ASN A 278 19.99 12.08 17.28
C ASN A 278 19.16 12.85 16.26
N PHE A 279 18.47 12.17 15.34
CA PHE A 279 17.64 12.84 14.34
C PHE A 279 16.37 13.43 14.96
N VAL A 280 15.88 14.49 14.32
CA VAL A 280 14.65 15.21 14.71
C VAL A 280 13.40 14.33 14.57
N TYR A 281 13.47 13.32 13.69
CA TYR A 281 12.42 12.35 13.40
C TYR A 281 12.77 10.93 13.87
N GLN A 282 11.75 10.09 13.99
CA GLN A 282 11.94 8.67 14.27
C GLN A 282 12.32 7.91 12.99
N THR A 283 13.14 6.87 13.14
CA THR A 283 13.49 5.95 12.06
C THR A 283 13.31 4.51 12.51
N ASP A 284 12.78 3.69 11.61
CA ASP A 284 12.43 2.29 11.85
C ASP A 284 13.37 1.30 11.15
N GLY A 285 14.43 1.82 10.51
CA GLY A 285 15.34 1.02 9.70
C GLY A 285 16.29 1.85 8.84
N ALA A 286 16.92 1.14 7.91
CA ALA A 286 17.69 1.66 6.80
C ALA A 286 17.05 1.22 5.47
N VAL A 287 17.17 2.04 4.43
CA VAL A 287 16.80 1.65 3.06
C VAL A 287 18.07 1.54 2.24
N VAL A 288 18.27 0.38 1.62
CA VAL A 288 19.37 0.12 0.69
C VAL A 288 18.81 0.19 -0.73
N LYS A 289 19.39 1.06 -1.58
CA LYS A 289 18.94 1.27 -2.98
C LYS A 289 20.12 1.21 -3.93
N VAL A 290 20.01 0.52 -5.06
CA VAL A 290 21.00 0.63 -6.15
C VAL A 290 21.16 2.09 -6.56
N ASN A 291 22.38 2.60 -6.72
CA ASN A 291 22.60 4.03 -6.92
C ASN A 291 22.19 4.49 -8.33
N SER A 292 22.57 3.75 -9.39
CA SER A 292 22.29 4.13 -10.78
C SER A 292 20.83 3.94 -11.18
N PHE A 293 20.21 4.95 -11.80
CA PHE A 293 18.85 4.85 -12.32
C PHE A 293 18.72 3.86 -13.50
N ALA A 294 19.70 3.85 -14.41
CA ALA A 294 19.72 2.90 -15.53
C ALA A 294 19.78 1.44 -15.04
N GLN A 295 20.52 1.17 -13.97
CA GLN A 295 20.53 -0.16 -13.34
C GLN A 295 19.19 -0.49 -12.67
N ARG A 296 18.53 0.48 -12.02
CA ARG A 296 17.18 0.29 -11.44
C ARG A 296 16.15 -0.10 -12.49
N GLU A 297 16.16 0.54 -13.66
CA GLU A 297 15.24 0.22 -14.76
C GLU A 297 15.41 -1.23 -15.25
N ARG A 298 16.67 -1.68 -15.42
CA ARG A 298 17.00 -3.05 -15.84
C ARG A 298 16.62 -4.10 -14.79
N LEU A 299 16.79 -3.78 -13.51
CA LEU A 299 16.37 -4.64 -12.40
C LEU A 299 14.85 -4.72 -12.29
N GLY A 300 14.14 -3.61 -12.55
CA GLY A 300 12.69 -3.55 -12.59
C GLY A 300 12.00 -3.79 -11.24
N PHE A 301 10.76 -4.25 -11.31
CA PHE A 301 9.84 -4.35 -10.16
C PHE A 301 9.24 -5.75 -10.04
N THR A 302 8.81 -6.12 -8.84
CA THR A 302 7.85 -7.20 -8.59
C THR A 302 6.43 -6.65 -8.70
N ALA A 303 5.40 -7.44 -8.37
CA ALA A 303 4.03 -6.96 -8.33
C ALA A 303 3.79 -5.84 -7.30
N LYS A 304 4.66 -5.68 -6.29
CA LYS A 304 4.44 -4.76 -5.16
C LYS A 304 5.65 -3.88 -4.81
N SER A 305 6.87 -4.29 -5.16
CA SER A 305 8.09 -3.66 -4.67
C SER A 305 9.19 -3.62 -5.74
N PRO A 306 10.09 -2.62 -5.73
CA PRO A 306 11.26 -2.60 -6.61
C PRO A 306 12.24 -3.73 -6.30
N ARG A 307 12.86 -4.32 -7.33
CA ARG A 307 13.92 -5.33 -7.12
C ARG A 307 15.26 -4.72 -6.74
N TRP A 308 15.40 -3.42 -6.93
CA TRP A 308 16.62 -2.64 -6.75
C TRP A 308 16.70 -1.93 -5.39
N ALA A 309 15.71 -2.11 -4.51
CA ALA A 309 15.74 -1.58 -3.16
C ALA A 309 15.17 -2.56 -2.13
N ILE A 310 15.66 -2.47 -0.91
CA ILE A 310 15.21 -3.25 0.25
C ILE A 310 15.24 -2.37 1.50
N ALA A 311 14.27 -2.55 2.38
CA ALA A 311 14.22 -1.90 3.68
C ALA A 311 14.71 -2.88 4.77
N TYR A 312 15.86 -2.60 5.36
CA TYR A 312 16.33 -3.28 6.56
C TYR A 312 15.68 -2.63 7.77
N LYS A 313 14.84 -3.37 8.48
CA LYS A 313 14.18 -2.94 9.72
C LYS A 313 15.07 -3.32 10.90
N TYR A 314 15.32 -2.37 11.80
CA TYR A 314 16.02 -2.69 13.03
C TYR A 314 15.20 -3.65 13.88
N ALA A 315 15.88 -4.46 14.69
CA ALA A 315 15.21 -5.38 15.59
C ALA A 315 14.17 -4.61 16.43
N ALA A 316 12.92 -5.06 16.36
CA ALA A 316 11.85 -4.43 17.10
C ALA A 316 12.15 -4.44 18.60
N GLU A 317 11.82 -3.35 19.28
CA GLU A 317 11.97 -3.26 20.73
C GLU A 317 11.24 -4.44 21.38
N ARG A 318 12.01 -5.28 22.08
CA ARG A 318 11.52 -6.44 22.79
C ARG A 318 11.24 -6.05 24.22
N VAL A 319 10.00 -6.23 24.65
CA VAL A 319 9.58 -5.86 26.00
C VAL A 319 8.96 -7.06 26.69
N GLU A 320 9.27 -7.23 27.97
CA GLU A 320 8.65 -8.23 28.81
C GLU A 320 7.30 -7.74 29.33
N THR A 321 6.29 -8.61 29.31
CA THR A 321 5.01 -8.36 29.96
C THR A 321 4.38 -9.67 30.43
N ARG A 322 3.37 -9.59 31.29
CA ARG A 322 2.67 -10.75 31.82
C ARG A 322 1.54 -11.18 30.89
N LEU A 323 1.51 -12.47 30.55
CA LEU A 323 0.39 -13.09 29.85
C LEU A 323 -0.75 -13.34 30.83
N ARG A 324 -1.83 -12.55 30.72
CA ARG A 324 -3.00 -12.65 31.60
C ARG A 324 -3.96 -13.75 31.18
N ASP A 325 -4.18 -13.91 29.88
CA ASP A 325 -5.10 -14.91 29.34
C ASP A 325 -4.79 -15.20 27.87
N ILE A 326 -5.34 -16.28 27.31
CA ILE A 326 -5.31 -16.59 25.88
C ILE A 326 -6.75 -16.71 25.41
N VAL A 327 -7.19 -15.79 24.55
CA VAL A 327 -8.54 -15.81 23.97
C VAL A 327 -8.51 -16.29 22.53
N ILE A 328 -9.56 -16.99 22.10
CA ILE A 328 -9.64 -17.56 20.76
C ILE A 328 -10.55 -16.73 19.87
N GLN A 329 -10.01 -16.24 18.75
CA GLN A 329 -10.74 -15.47 17.76
C GLN A 329 -11.11 -16.32 16.54
N VAL A 330 -12.35 -16.20 16.05
CA VAL A 330 -12.83 -16.97 14.88
C VAL A 330 -12.69 -16.15 13.60
N GLY A 331 -11.79 -16.57 12.73
CA GLY A 331 -11.48 -16.06 11.38
C GLY A 331 -12.67 -15.98 10.42
N ARG A 332 -12.50 -15.21 9.35
CA ARG A 332 -13.49 -15.14 8.24
C ARG A 332 -13.75 -16.50 7.57
N THR A 333 -12.71 -17.34 7.52
CA THR A 333 -12.75 -18.72 7.00
C THR A 333 -12.96 -19.75 8.12
N GLY A 334 -13.41 -19.30 9.29
CA GLY A 334 -13.61 -20.12 10.47
C GLY A 334 -12.34 -20.52 11.22
N ILE A 335 -11.13 -20.17 10.75
CA ILE A 335 -9.86 -20.48 11.45
C ILE A 335 -9.87 -19.87 12.86
N LEU A 336 -9.63 -20.67 13.88
CA LEU A 336 -9.54 -20.24 15.27
C LEU A 336 -8.09 -19.82 15.57
N THR A 337 -7.90 -18.51 15.78
CA THR A 337 -6.59 -17.92 16.05
C THR A 337 -6.46 -17.59 17.55
N PRO A 338 -5.46 -18.15 18.24
CA PRO A 338 -5.19 -17.78 19.63
C PRO A 338 -4.52 -16.41 19.72
N VAL A 339 -5.00 -15.60 20.66
CA VAL A 339 -4.54 -14.23 20.90
C VAL A 339 -4.22 -14.09 22.39
N ALA A 340 -2.97 -13.73 22.69
CA ALA A 340 -2.53 -13.40 24.03
C ALA A 340 -3.21 -12.11 24.51
N VAL A 341 -3.80 -12.16 25.70
CA VAL A 341 -4.23 -10.99 26.48
C VAL A 341 -3.12 -10.69 27.47
N LEU A 342 -2.53 -9.52 27.34
CA LEU A 342 -1.32 -9.12 28.05
C LEU A 342 -1.64 -8.07 29.09
N GLU A 343 -0.81 -8.00 30.12
CA GLU A 343 -0.69 -6.79 30.92
C GLU A 343 -0.24 -5.64 30.01
N PRO A 344 -0.99 -4.52 29.97
CA PRO A 344 -0.70 -3.43 29.04
C PRO A 344 0.73 -2.91 29.23
N VAL A 345 1.52 -2.93 28.15
CA VAL A 345 2.92 -2.52 28.17
C VAL A 345 3.24 -1.63 26.98
N LEU A 346 4.11 -0.63 27.15
CA LEU A 346 4.55 0.24 26.07
C LEU A 346 5.60 -0.49 25.22
N VAL A 347 5.37 -0.62 23.91
CA VAL A 347 6.34 -1.18 22.96
C VAL A 347 6.40 -0.29 21.73
N SER A 348 7.57 0.21 21.35
CA SER A 348 7.74 1.08 20.16
C SER A 348 6.71 2.21 20.13
N GLY A 349 6.58 2.92 21.26
CA GLY A 349 5.68 4.07 21.40
C GLY A 349 4.18 3.77 21.36
N SER A 350 3.70 2.53 21.51
CA SER A 350 2.25 2.32 21.70
C SER A 350 1.95 1.15 22.63
N THR A 351 0.93 1.33 23.48
CA THR A 351 0.53 0.35 24.48
C THR A 351 -0.04 -0.89 23.82
N VAL A 352 0.60 -2.03 24.06
CA VAL A 352 0.17 -3.35 23.62
C VAL A 352 -0.49 -4.06 24.78
N ALA A 353 -1.76 -4.43 24.59
CA ALA A 353 -2.51 -5.29 25.51
C ALA A 353 -2.87 -6.64 24.88
N ARG A 354 -2.60 -6.82 23.57
CA ARG A 354 -2.93 -8.04 22.83
C ARG A 354 -1.81 -8.36 21.83
N ALA A 355 -1.46 -9.64 21.72
CA ALA A 355 -0.48 -10.11 20.73
C ALA A 355 -0.94 -11.43 20.10
N THR A 356 -0.58 -11.66 18.84
CA THR A 356 -0.87 -12.94 18.18
C THR A 356 -0.01 -14.07 18.74
N LEU A 357 -0.60 -15.25 18.87
CA LEU A 357 0.10 -16.51 19.14
C LEU A 357 0.18 -17.41 17.90
N HIS A 358 -0.29 -16.92 16.75
CA HIS A 358 -0.37 -17.62 15.47
C HIS A 358 -1.30 -18.84 15.45
N ASN A 359 -0.92 -19.94 16.11
CA ASN A 359 -1.67 -21.19 16.13
C ASN A 359 -1.29 -22.03 17.37
N GLU A 360 -1.97 -23.18 17.56
CA GLU A 360 -1.71 -24.08 18.69
C GLU A 360 -0.26 -24.62 18.69
N ASP A 361 0.31 -24.90 17.53
CA ASP A 361 1.65 -25.47 17.44
C ASP A 361 2.73 -24.48 17.86
N GLU A 362 2.58 -23.19 17.54
CA GLU A 362 3.46 -22.14 18.06
C GLU A 362 3.39 -22.01 19.57
N ILE A 363 2.19 -22.15 20.16
CA ILE A 363 2.01 -22.17 21.62
C ILE A 363 2.77 -23.36 22.23
N LYS A 364 2.63 -24.55 21.63
CA LYS A 364 3.33 -25.77 22.08
C LYS A 364 4.84 -25.66 21.91
N ARG A 365 5.32 -25.20 20.76
CA ARG A 365 6.74 -25.04 20.43
C ARG A 365 7.44 -24.08 21.39
N LYS A 366 6.77 -22.97 21.75
CA LYS A 366 7.29 -21.98 22.69
C LYS A 366 6.98 -22.30 24.16
N ASP A 367 6.18 -23.35 24.41
CA ASP A 367 5.66 -23.73 25.73
C ASP A 367 5.03 -22.54 26.46
N ILE A 368 4.12 -21.82 25.78
CA ILE A 368 3.47 -20.63 26.33
C ILE A 368 2.32 -21.04 27.26
N ARG A 369 2.29 -20.47 28.48
CA ARG A 369 1.29 -20.77 29.51
C ARG A 369 0.67 -19.51 30.07
N VAL A 370 -0.63 -19.55 30.38
CA VAL A 370 -1.29 -18.43 31.05
C VAL A 370 -0.57 -18.13 32.38
N GLY A 371 -0.29 -16.87 32.63
CA GLY A 371 0.49 -16.39 33.78
C GLY A 371 1.98 -16.20 33.51
N ASP A 372 2.53 -16.72 32.41
CA ASP A 372 3.94 -16.56 32.05
C ASP A 372 4.33 -15.08 31.86
N THR A 373 5.58 -14.77 32.16
CA THR A 373 6.21 -13.54 31.65
C THR A 373 6.70 -13.84 30.23
N VAL A 374 6.22 -13.07 29.25
CA VAL A 374 6.51 -13.24 27.83
C VAL A 374 7.25 -12.02 27.29
N VAL A 375 8.17 -12.27 26.37
CA VAL A 375 8.80 -11.22 25.56
C VAL A 375 7.94 -11.02 24.33
N ILE A 376 7.47 -9.80 24.13
CA ILE A 376 6.73 -9.40 22.95
C ILE A 376 7.54 -8.45 22.09
N GLU A 377 7.26 -8.46 20.79
CA GLU A 377 7.80 -7.51 19.82
C GLU A 377 6.69 -7.09 18.85
N LYS A 378 6.89 -5.98 18.16
CA LYS A 378 6.03 -5.59 17.04
C LYS A 378 6.71 -5.91 15.71
N ALA A 379 6.22 -6.93 15.02
CA ALA A 379 6.64 -7.20 13.65
C ALA A 379 6.33 -5.97 12.77
N GLY A 380 7.38 -5.38 12.22
CA GLY A 380 7.31 -4.17 11.40
C GLY A 380 6.77 -2.95 12.14
N GLU A 381 6.85 -2.92 13.47
CA GLU A 381 6.28 -1.90 14.37
C GLU A 381 4.75 -1.84 14.41
N VAL A 382 4.07 -2.78 13.74
CA VAL A 382 2.60 -2.76 13.61
C VAL A 382 1.93 -3.92 14.33
N ILE A 383 2.38 -5.17 14.11
CA ILE A 383 1.67 -6.37 14.58
C ILE A 383 2.39 -6.95 15.80
N PRO A 384 1.80 -6.89 17.01
CA PRO A 384 2.43 -7.45 18.20
C PRO A 384 2.37 -8.99 18.19
N ALA A 385 3.48 -9.64 18.48
CA ALA A 385 3.60 -11.09 18.56
C ALA A 385 4.41 -11.51 19.80
N VAL A 386 4.09 -12.68 20.37
CA VAL A 386 4.89 -13.28 21.44
C VAL A 386 6.10 -13.99 20.83
N VAL A 387 7.30 -13.54 21.21
CA VAL A 387 8.57 -14.05 20.70
C VAL A 387 9.02 -15.26 21.50
N THR A 388 9.11 -15.10 22.83
CA THR A 388 9.60 -16.13 23.73
C THR A 388 8.99 -15.99 25.12
N VAL A 389 9.15 -17.02 25.94
CA VAL A 389 8.75 -17.05 27.34
C VAL A 389 9.99 -16.91 28.22
N VAL A 390 9.91 -16.04 29.23
CA VAL A 390 10.95 -15.89 30.24
C VAL A 390 10.79 -17.00 31.29
N LYS A 391 11.30 -18.20 30.98
CA LYS A 391 11.09 -19.42 31.78
C LYS A 391 11.57 -19.28 33.24
N SER A 392 12.57 -18.44 33.51
CA SER A 392 13.07 -18.17 34.87
C SER A 392 12.04 -17.46 35.75
N LYS A 393 11.06 -16.75 35.17
CA LYS A 393 9.98 -16.04 35.88
C LYS A 393 8.65 -16.80 35.85
N ARG A 394 8.66 -18.07 35.44
CA ARG A 394 7.43 -18.87 35.31
C ARG A 394 6.79 -19.13 36.68
N PRO A 395 5.50 -18.80 36.87
CA PRO A 395 4.76 -19.20 38.06
C PRO A 395 4.71 -20.72 38.20
N ARG A 396 4.82 -21.24 39.43
CA ARG A 396 4.85 -22.69 39.70
C ARG A 396 3.54 -23.41 39.34
N ASP A 397 2.44 -22.68 39.33
CA ASP A 397 1.09 -23.15 39.02
C ASP A 397 0.72 -23.03 37.52
N ALA A 398 1.63 -22.51 36.68
CA ALA A 398 1.40 -22.33 35.25
C ALA A 398 1.24 -23.67 34.52
N LYS A 399 0.03 -23.94 34.02
CA LYS A 399 -0.33 -25.18 33.31
C LYS A 399 -0.10 -25.06 31.80
N PRO A 400 0.35 -26.13 31.12
CA PRO A 400 0.39 -26.17 29.66
C PRO A 400 -0.97 -25.80 29.06
N PHE A 401 -0.95 -24.97 28.01
CA PHE A 401 -2.17 -24.58 27.31
C PHE A 401 -2.63 -25.69 26.37
N ASP A 402 -3.83 -26.22 26.60
CA ASP A 402 -4.50 -27.16 25.71
C ASP A 402 -5.63 -26.44 24.99
N PHE A 403 -5.47 -26.28 23.67
CA PHE A 403 -6.38 -25.50 22.85
C PHE A 403 -7.80 -26.07 22.84
N ALA A 404 -7.92 -27.38 22.57
CA ALA A 404 -9.22 -28.05 22.45
C ALA A 404 -9.94 -28.06 23.79
N ARG A 405 -9.22 -28.30 24.89
CA ARG A 405 -9.78 -28.27 26.24
C ARG A 405 -10.21 -26.86 26.64
N HIS A 406 -9.46 -25.83 26.28
CA HIS A 406 -9.76 -24.43 26.63
C HIS A 406 -11.09 -23.94 26.05
N ILE A 407 -11.48 -24.44 24.86
CA ILE A 407 -12.77 -24.11 24.22
C ILE A 407 -13.76 -25.28 24.23
N HIS A 408 -13.52 -26.30 25.04
CA HIS A 408 -14.39 -27.48 25.18
C HIS A 408 -14.73 -28.19 23.85
N GLY A 409 -13.79 -28.21 22.91
CA GLY A 409 -13.98 -28.81 21.58
C GLY A 409 -15.04 -28.11 20.71
N LYS A 410 -15.44 -26.89 21.08
CA LYS A 410 -16.51 -26.13 20.44
C LYS A 410 -16.04 -24.74 20.05
N CYS A 411 -16.70 -24.16 19.05
CA CYS A 411 -16.48 -22.79 18.63
C CYS A 411 -16.92 -21.84 19.76
N PRO A 412 -16.06 -20.90 20.22
CA PRO A 412 -16.41 -19.99 21.32
C PRO A 412 -17.49 -18.97 20.97
N ILE A 413 -17.91 -18.90 19.70
CA ILE A 413 -18.92 -17.96 19.21
C ILE A 413 -20.25 -18.66 18.93
N CYS A 414 -20.27 -19.72 18.12
CA CYS A 414 -21.51 -20.39 17.73
C CYS A 414 -21.79 -21.69 18.50
N GLY A 415 -20.85 -22.19 19.30
CA GLY A 415 -21.00 -23.42 20.08
C GLY A 415 -20.90 -24.74 19.29
N ASP A 416 -20.73 -24.68 17.96
CA ASP A 416 -20.62 -25.88 17.12
C ASP A 416 -19.27 -26.59 17.26
N PRO A 417 -19.20 -27.89 16.92
CA PRO A 417 -17.95 -28.63 16.89
C PRO A 417 -16.89 -27.96 16.00
N ILE A 418 -15.63 -28.01 16.46
CA ILE A 418 -14.48 -27.57 15.68
C ILE A 418 -13.69 -28.76 15.16
N ARG A 419 -13.01 -28.56 14.04
CA ARG A 419 -12.15 -29.57 13.42
C ARG A 419 -10.75 -29.02 13.22
N ARG A 420 -9.74 -29.86 13.39
CA ARG A 420 -8.36 -29.51 13.03
C ARG A 420 -8.17 -29.72 11.53
N ASP A 421 -7.81 -28.66 10.83
CA ASP A 421 -7.54 -28.69 9.40
C ASP A 421 -6.26 -29.52 9.13
N PRO A 422 -6.34 -30.62 8.35
CA PRO A 422 -5.21 -31.49 8.09
C PRO A 422 -4.12 -30.84 7.22
N GLN A 423 -4.44 -29.79 6.46
CA GLN A 423 -3.49 -29.07 5.59
C GLN A 423 -2.85 -27.85 6.27
N PHE A 424 -3.60 -27.14 7.13
CA PHE A 424 -3.17 -25.84 7.67
C PHE A 424 -2.80 -25.87 9.16
N VAL A 425 -2.84 -27.02 9.82
CA VAL A 425 -2.45 -27.22 11.22
C VAL A 425 -3.12 -26.20 12.17
N ALA A 426 -4.36 -25.85 11.86
CA ALA A 426 -5.14 -24.88 12.61
C ALA A 426 -6.53 -25.45 12.90
N TRP A 427 -7.12 -25.05 14.02
CA TRP A 427 -8.51 -25.38 14.32
C TRP A 427 -9.45 -24.50 13.49
N ARG A 428 -10.57 -25.05 13.05
CA ARG A 428 -11.58 -24.36 12.24
C ARG A 428 -13.00 -24.63 12.75
N CYS A 429 -13.82 -23.58 12.74
CA CYS A 429 -15.27 -23.66 12.85
C CYS A 429 -15.85 -23.91 11.45
N GLU A 430 -16.48 -25.06 11.23
CA GLU A 430 -17.07 -25.41 9.92
C GLU A 430 -18.47 -24.80 9.71
N ASN A 431 -19.08 -24.25 10.76
CA ASN A 431 -20.37 -23.56 10.63
C ASN A 431 -20.23 -22.22 9.88
N LEU A 432 -20.64 -22.21 8.61
CA LEU A 432 -20.67 -21.02 7.75
C LEU A 432 -21.69 -19.95 8.16
N GLN A 433 -22.60 -20.27 9.07
CA GLN A 433 -23.57 -19.36 9.69
C GLN A 433 -23.08 -18.85 11.06
N CYS A 434 -21.84 -19.16 11.45
CA CYS A 434 -21.25 -18.61 12.67
C CYS A 434 -21.24 -17.08 12.60
N PRO A 435 -21.81 -16.37 13.61
CA PRO A 435 -21.91 -14.90 13.60
C PRO A 435 -20.57 -14.19 13.39
N ALA A 436 -19.48 -14.70 13.96
CA ALA A 436 -18.14 -14.13 13.78
C ALA A 436 -17.62 -14.31 12.34
N GLN A 437 -17.94 -15.43 11.69
CA GLN A 437 -17.59 -15.63 10.29
C GLN A 437 -18.40 -14.69 9.41
N THR A 438 -19.72 -14.62 9.62
CA THR A 438 -20.60 -13.72 8.86
C THR A 438 -20.16 -12.27 8.98
N THR A 439 -19.92 -11.78 10.20
CA THR A 439 -19.45 -10.41 10.45
C THR A 439 -18.17 -10.11 9.67
N ARG A 440 -17.17 -10.98 9.74
CA ARG A 440 -15.90 -10.79 9.02
C ARG A 440 -16.03 -10.90 7.50
N ARG A 441 -16.93 -11.76 7.01
CA ARG A 441 -17.24 -11.83 5.57
C ARG A 441 -17.91 -10.55 5.10
N VAL A 442 -18.89 -10.02 5.84
CA VAL A 442 -19.57 -8.76 5.54
C VAL A 442 -18.58 -7.60 5.54
N GLU A 443 -17.72 -7.50 6.56
CA GLU A 443 -16.67 -6.48 6.63
C GLU A 443 -15.70 -6.58 5.44
N PHE A 444 -15.25 -7.80 5.10
CA PHE A 444 -14.36 -7.99 3.96
C PHE A 444 -15.04 -7.67 2.63
N PHE A 445 -16.29 -8.05 2.46
CA PHE A 445 -17.11 -7.78 1.28
C PHE A 445 -17.30 -6.27 1.05
N ALA A 446 -17.52 -5.52 2.15
CA ALA A 446 -17.64 -4.07 2.15
C ALA A 446 -16.31 -3.30 2.01
N ALA A 447 -15.16 -3.95 2.22
CA ALA A 447 -13.86 -3.28 2.24
C ALA A 447 -13.55 -2.52 0.94
N ARG A 448 -12.76 -1.44 1.05
CA ARG A 448 -12.36 -0.57 -0.09
C ARG A 448 -11.73 -1.34 -1.26
N SER A 449 -10.99 -2.41 -0.97
CA SER A 449 -10.38 -3.28 -1.97
C SER A 449 -11.34 -4.29 -2.61
N ALA A 450 -12.50 -4.54 -2.00
CA ALA A 450 -13.53 -5.50 -2.41
C ALA A 450 -14.67 -4.77 -3.13
N LEU A 451 -15.84 -4.56 -2.52
CA LEU A 451 -16.93 -3.80 -3.16
C LEU A 451 -17.03 -2.33 -2.73
N ASP A 452 -16.12 -1.86 -1.86
CA ASP A 452 -16.04 -0.46 -1.45
C ASP A 452 -17.40 0.09 -0.96
N ILE A 453 -18.04 -0.65 -0.07
CA ILE A 453 -19.32 -0.25 0.51
C ILE A 453 -19.03 0.68 1.69
N GLU A 454 -19.01 1.97 1.41
CA GLU A 454 -18.72 3.00 2.40
C GLU A 454 -19.69 2.96 3.58
N SER A 455 -19.17 3.26 4.77
CA SER A 455 -19.91 3.30 6.04
C SER A 455 -20.30 1.93 6.62
N VAL A 456 -20.01 0.81 5.95
CA VAL A 456 -20.17 -0.55 6.50
C VAL A 456 -18.80 -1.07 6.96
N GLY A 457 -18.34 -0.62 8.13
CA GLY A 457 -17.12 -1.12 8.79
C GLY A 457 -17.40 -2.24 9.79
N GLY A 458 -16.37 -2.76 10.46
CA GLY A 458 -16.49 -3.88 11.41
C GLY A 458 -17.58 -3.73 12.46
N ILE A 459 -17.74 -2.56 13.10
CA ILE A 459 -18.80 -2.31 14.10
C ILE A 459 -20.19 -2.41 13.48
N VAL A 460 -20.36 -1.88 12.26
CA VAL A 460 -21.65 -1.89 11.57
C VAL A 460 -21.98 -3.30 11.11
N ALA A 461 -21.01 -4.03 10.55
CA ALA A 461 -21.16 -5.43 10.18
C ALA A 461 -21.54 -6.29 11.38
N ASP A 462 -20.87 -6.11 12.52
CA ASP A 462 -21.15 -6.82 13.77
C ASP A 462 -22.60 -6.59 14.23
N LYS A 463 -23.03 -5.32 14.27
CA LYS A 463 -24.39 -4.97 14.69
C LYS A 463 -25.48 -5.40 13.71
N LEU A 464 -25.20 -5.43 12.40
CA LEU A 464 -26.13 -5.96 11.41
C LEU A 464 -26.35 -7.47 11.58
N VAL A 465 -25.30 -8.21 11.95
CA VAL A 465 -25.38 -9.64 12.21
C VAL A 465 -26.04 -9.92 13.57
N GLU A 466 -25.64 -9.18 14.62
CA GLU A 466 -26.21 -9.28 15.96
C GLU A 466 -27.72 -8.99 15.97
N SER A 467 -28.17 -7.95 15.24
CA SER A 467 -29.59 -7.62 15.12
C SER A 467 -30.37 -8.55 14.20
N GLY A 468 -29.71 -9.54 13.58
CA GLY A 468 -30.31 -10.48 12.65
C GLY A 468 -30.77 -9.87 11.31
N LEU A 469 -30.37 -8.64 11.00
CA LEU A 469 -30.67 -7.98 9.73
C LEU A 469 -29.87 -8.60 8.57
N ILE A 470 -28.71 -9.18 8.88
CA ILE A 470 -27.84 -9.87 7.92
C ILE A 470 -27.44 -11.23 8.45
N ARG A 471 -27.54 -12.25 7.59
CA ARG A 471 -27.05 -13.61 7.82
C ARG A 471 -25.94 -13.98 6.85
N GLU A 472 -25.90 -13.33 5.69
CA GLU A 472 -24.84 -13.48 4.69
C GLU A 472 -24.55 -12.18 3.93
N PRO A 473 -23.37 -12.04 3.30
CA PRO A 473 -22.98 -10.78 2.66
C PRO A 473 -23.96 -10.23 1.63
N LEU A 474 -24.67 -11.11 0.91
CA LEU A 474 -25.62 -10.69 -0.13
C LEU A 474 -26.91 -10.04 0.44
N ASP A 475 -27.21 -10.25 1.73
CA ASP A 475 -28.36 -9.59 2.38
C ASP A 475 -28.19 -8.07 2.45
N LEU A 476 -26.95 -7.56 2.29
CA LEU A 476 -26.69 -6.12 2.16
C LEU A 476 -27.54 -5.48 1.05
N PHE A 477 -27.76 -6.20 -0.06
CA PHE A 477 -28.50 -5.69 -1.22
C PHE A 477 -30.03 -5.66 -1.03
N GLU A 478 -30.51 -6.15 0.12
CA GLU A 478 -31.93 -6.14 0.49
C GLU A 478 -32.23 -5.16 1.63
N LEU A 479 -31.19 -4.54 2.22
CA LEU A 479 -31.36 -3.57 3.30
C LEU A 479 -32.07 -2.32 2.81
N LYS A 480 -33.00 -1.83 3.64
CA LYS A 480 -33.65 -0.54 3.45
C LYS A 480 -32.97 0.56 4.26
N THR A 481 -33.00 1.78 3.74
CA THR A 481 -32.40 2.96 4.39
C THR A 481 -32.93 3.14 5.81
N GLU A 482 -34.22 2.90 6.05
CA GLU A 482 -34.86 3.08 7.35
C GLU A 482 -34.38 2.07 8.39
N GLN A 483 -34.11 0.83 7.96
CA GLN A 483 -33.57 -0.22 8.84
C GLN A 483 -32.15 0.14 9.27
N LEU A 484 -31.33 0.55 8.30
CA LEU A 484 -29.95 0.90 8.56
C LEU A 484 -29.83 2.20 9.36
N ALA A 485 -30.70 3.18 9.12
CA ALA A 485 -30.71 4.45 9.86
C ALA A 485 -30.99 4.24 11.35
N LYS A 486 -31.83 3.26 11.71
CA LYS A 486 -32.22 2.93 13.10
C LYS A 486 -31.25 1.96 13.80
N LEU A 487 -30.22 1.47 13.12
CA LEU A 487 -29.28 0.51 13.68
C LEU A 487 -28.57 1.10 14.90
N ASN A 488 -28.68 0.42 16.06
CA ASN A 488 -27.96 0.79 17.26
C ASN A 488 -26.52 0.25 17.21
N LEU A 489 -25.54 1.15 17.11
CA LEU A 489 -24.11 0.86 17.15
C LEU A 489 -23.49 0.93 18.56
N GLY A 490 -24.31 1.17 19.58
CA GLY A 490 -23.92 1.26 20.98
C GLY A 490 -24.37 0.04 21.77
N THR A 491 -24.52 0.21 23.08
CA THR A 491 -25.22 -0.75 23.95
C THR A 491 -26.66 -0.27 24.17
N ASP A 492 -27.46 -1.06 24.89
CA ASP A 492 -28.82 -0.65 25.24
C ASP A 492 -28.82 0.51 26.25
N GLU A 493 -27.79 0.59 27.11
CA GLU A 493 -27.63 1.67 28.09
C GLU A 493 -27.02 2.96 27.49
N ALA A 494 -26.29 2.84 26.37
CA ALA A 494 -25.67 3.96 25.67
C ALA A 494 -25.90 3.85 24.16
N PRO A 495 -27.14 4.10 23.68
CA PRO A 495 -27.50 3.90 22.29
C PRO A 495 -26.76 4.89 21.38
N ARG A 496 -26.24 4.39 20.26
CA ARG A 496 -25.59 5.19 19.23
C ARG A 496 -26.18 4.84 17.88
N VAL A 497 -27.10 5.65 17.40
CA VAL A 497 -27.82 5.39 16.16
C VAL A 497 -26.92 5.66 14.95
N PHE A 498 -26.96 4.79 13.94
CA PHE A 498 -26.18 4.93 12.71
C PHE A 498 -26.51 6.22 11.93
N GLY A 499 -27.80 6.57 11.89
CA GLY A 499 -28.32 7.83 11.35
C GLY A 499 -28.60 7.79 9.85
N GLU A 500 -29.59 8.58 9.44
CA GLU A 500 -30.13 8.60 8.07
C GLU A 500 -29.07 8.95 7.02
N LYS A 501 -28.22 9.96 7.28
CA LYS A 501 -27.17 10.39 6.34
C LYS A 501 -26.18 9.26 6.02
N ASN A 502 -25.74 8.52 7.03
CA ASN A 502 -24.83 7.39 6.84
C ASN A 502 -25.53 6.21 6.17
N ALA A 503 -26.80 5.97 6.52
CA ALA A 503 -27.64 4.96 5.88
C ALA A 503 -27.79 5.21 4.37
N THR A 504 -28.18 6.43 3.97
CA THR A 504 -28.27 6.80 2.55
C THR A 504 -26.94 6.62 1.84
N LYS A 505 -25.82 6.98 2.48
CA LYS A 505 -24.48 6.80 1.91
C LYS A 505 -24.14 5.33 1.68
N ALA A 506 -24.42 4.48 2.67
CA ALA A 506 -24.19 3.04 2.57
C ALA A 506 -25.08 2.39 1.48
N ILE A 507 -26.37 2.70 1.45
CA ILE A 507 -27.30 2.18 0.42
C ILE A 507 -26.86 2.60 -0.99
N LYS A 508 -26.45 3.87 -1.19
CA LYS A 508 -25.88 4.30 -2.48
C LYS A 508 -24.62 3.52 -2.86
N ALA A 509 -23.76 3.21 -1.89
CA ALA A 509 -22.56 2.43 -2.14
C ALA A 509 -22.88 0.95 -2.46
N ILE A 510 -23.89 0.36 -1.82
CA ILE A 510 -24.43 -0.98 -2.11
C ILE A 510 -24.98 -1.02 -3.53
N GLU A 511 -25.80 -0.05 -3.94
CA GLU A 511 -26.35 0.00 -5.30
C GLU A 511 -25.26 0.18 -6.35
N ARG A 512 -24.26 1.03 -6.09
CA ARG A 512 -23.06 1.13 -6.94
C ARG A 512 -22.29 -0.20 -7.03
N ALA A 513 -22.26 -0.99 -5.96
CA ALA A 513 -21.51 -2.25 -5.94
C ALA A 513 -22.02 -3.25 -6.98
N ARG A 514 -23.31 -3.19 -7.36
CA ARG A 514 -23.92 -4.01 -8.42
C ARG A 514 -23.21 -3.85 -9.77
N THR A 515 -22.70 -2.66 -10.06
CA THR A 515 -22.06 -2.34 -11.35
C THR A 515 -20.54 -2.54 -11.33
N LEU A 516 -19.98 -3.02 -10.22
CA LEU A 516 -18.55 -3.29 -10.12
C LEU A 516 -18.16 -4.51 -10.94
N SER A 517 -16.90 -4.55 -11.31
CA SER A 517 -16.36 -5.55 -12.22
C SER A 517 -16.29 -6.95 -11.63
N LEU A 518 -16.23 -7.95 -12.53
CA LEU A 518 -16.03 -9.35 -12.17
C LEU A 518 -14.82 -9.56 -11.27
N SER A 519 -13.71 -8.85 -11.48
CA SER A 519 -12.51 -9.01 -10.65
C SER A 519 -12.75 -8.60 -9.19
N ARG A 520 -13.53 -7.54 -8.97
CA ARG A 520 -13.90 -7.07 -7.62
C ARG A 520 -14.86 -8.03 -6.95
N TRP A 521 -15.81 -8.57 -7.70
CA TRP A 521 -16.75 -9.57 -7.20
C TRP A 521 -16.08 -10.89 -6.83
N LEU A 522 -15.23 -11.45 -7.70
CA LEU A 522 -14.47 -12.66 -7.39
C LEU A 522 -13.60 -12.49 -6.14
N PHE A 523 -12.98 -11.31 -5.97
CA PHE A 523 -12.21 -11.01 -4.78
C PHE A 523 -13.12 -10.88 -3.54
N ALA A 524 -14.27 -10.21 -3.65
CA ALA A 524 -15.20 -9.98 -2.54
C ALA A 524 -15.85 -11.28 -2.01
N LEU A 525 -16.07 -12.27 -2.88
CA LEU A 525 -16.63 -13.58 -2.50
C LEU A 525 -15.70 -14.40 -1.59
N ALA A 526 -14.43 -13.99 -1.43
CA ALA A 526 -13.46 -14.63 -0.55
C ALA A 526 -13.26 -16.13 -0.86
N ILE A 527 -13.25 -16.48 -2.15
CA ILE A 527 -12.98 -17.84 -2.63
C ILE A 527 -11.59 -18.29 -2.11
N PRO A 528 -11.45 -19.51 -1.57
CA PRO A 528 -10.16 -20.01 -1.10
C PRO A 528 -9.06 -19.86 -2.17
N ASP A 529 -7.87 -19.46 -1.75
CA ASP A 529 -6.69 -19.20 -2.60
C ASP A 529 -6.83 -18.09 -3.66
N VAL A 530 -7.98 -17.43 -3.76
CA VAL A 530 -8.19 -16.33 -4.70
C VAL A 530 -7.89 -14.98 -4.05
N GLY A 531 -6.68 -14.48 -4.29
CA GLY A 531 -6.30 -13.11 -3.95
C GLY A 531 -6.74 -12.08 -5.01
N LYS A 532 -6.48 -10.79 -4.74
CA LYS A 532 -6.84 -9.69 -5.67
C LYS A 532 -6.25 -9.89 -7.08
N THR A 533 -4.98 -10.27 -7.17
CA THR A 533 -4.29 -10.52 -8.45
C THR A 533 -4.94 -11.67 -9.21
N THR A 534 -5.17 -12.79 -8.53
CA THR A 534 -5.82 -13.97 -9.08
C THR A 534 -7.23 -13.65 -9.58
N ALA A 535 -8.01 -12.89 -8.82
CA ALA A 535 -9.34 -12.45 -9.22
C ALA A 535 -9.30 -11.59 -10.50
N THR A 536 -8.30 -10.71 -10.63
CA THR A 536 -8.08 -9.94 -11.88
C THR A 536 -7.69 -10.84 -13.04
N GLN A 537 -6.79 -11.82 -12.84
CA GLN A 537 -6.42 -12.78 -13.88
C GLN A 537 -7.64 -13.60 -14.33
N LEU A 538 -8.41 -14.17 -13.39
CA LEU A 538 -9.63 -14.89 -13.73
C LEU A 538 -10.60 -14.02 -14.53
N ALA A 539 -10.85 -12.77 -14.11
CA ALA A 539 -11.73 -11.86 -14.83
C ALA A 539 -11.22 -11.47 -16.22
N GLN A 540 -9.92 -11.57 -16.50
CA GLN A 540 -9.34 -11.33 -17.83
C GLN A 540 -9.57 -12.46 -18.84
N PHE A 541 -9.96 -13.64 -18.36
CA PHE A 541 -10.23 -14.80 -19.23
C PHE A 541 -11.70 -15.22 -19.24
N HIS A 542 -12.49 -14.79 -18.26
CA HIS A 542 -13.91 -15.12 -18.17
C HIS A 542 -14.78 -13.89 -18.36
N ASP A 543 -15.95 -14.06 -18.96
CA ASP A 543 -16.85 -12.94 -19.31
C ASP A 543 -17.79 -12.56 -18.15
N ASN A 544 -18.17 -13.51 -17.31
CA ASN A 544 -19.04 -13.31 -16.16
C ASN A 544 -18.74 -14.36 -15.06
N ILE A 545 -19.48 -14.32 -13.96
CA ILE A 545 -19.25 -15.22 -12.84
C ILE A 545 -19.63 -16.68 -13.14
N ASP A 546 -20.66 -16.92 -13.95
CA ASP A 546 -21.08 -18.27 -14.35
C ASP A 546 -20.02 -18.96 -15.22
N ASP A 547 -19.35 -18.19 -16.08
CA ASP A 547 -18.22 -18.66 -16.89
C ASP A 547 -17.01 -19.05 -16.02
N VAL A 548 -16.75 -18.33 -14.93
CA VAL A 548 -15.73 -18.74 -13.94
C VAL A 548 -16.13 -20.04 -13.23
N ALA A 549 -17.41 -20.16 -12.85
CA ALA A 549 -17.92 -21.32 -12.13
C ALA A 549 -17.84 -22.62 -12.94
N HIS A 550 -17.92 -22.52 -14.27
CA HIS A 550 -17.90 -23.67 -15.20
C HIS A 550 -16.69 -23.62 -16.15
N SER A 551 -15.60 -23.00 -15.71
CA SER A 551 -14.46 -22.70 -16.57
C SER A 551 -13.78 -23.95 -17.13
N GLN A 552 -13.84 -24.10 -18.46
CA GLN A 552 -13.06 -25.11 -19.17
C GLN A 552 -11.55 -24.88 -19.04
N LEU A 553 -11.10 -23.62 -18.92
CA LEU A 553 -9.68 -23.30 -18.73
C LEU A 553 -9.16 -23.84 -17.40
N LEU A 554 -9.94 -23.72 -16.32
CA LEU A 554 -9.55 -24.26 -15.02
C LEU A 554 -9.56 -25.79 -15.00
N LEU A 555 -10.54 -26.42 -15.65
CA LEU A 555 -10.58 -27.88 -15.83
C LEU A 555 -9.36 -28.37 -16.62
N ASP A 556 -9.00 -27.69 -17.70
CA ASP A 556 -7.82 -27.99 -18.52
C ASP A 556 -6.52 -27.87 -17.69
N VAL A 557 -6.41 -26.90 -16.78
CA VAL A 557 -5.25 -26.80 -15.87
C VAL A 557 -5.14 -28.05 -14.97
N LEU A 558 -6.25 -28.49 -14.38
CA LEU A 558 -6.25 -29.68 -13.54
C LEU A 558 -5.92 -30.95 -14.34
N GLU A 559 -6.51 -31.09 -15.52
CA GLU A 559 -6.28 -32.23 -16.41
C GLU A 559 -4.81 -32.28 -16.88
N TYR A 560 -4.21 -31.14 -17.23
CA TYR A 560 -2.80 -31.04 -17.60
C TYR A 560 -1.88 -31.55 -16.48
N HIS A 561 -2.16 -31.16 -15.23
CA HIS A 561 -1.35 -31.57 -14.08
C HIS A 561 -1.54 -33.06 -13.72
N GLN A 562 -2.75 -33.61 -13.91
CA GLN A 562 -3.02 -35.03 -13.68
C GLN A 562 -2.39 -35.91 -14.76
N LYS A 563 -2.40 -35.48 -16.02
CA LYS A 563 -1.92 -36.24 -17.17
C LYS A 563 -0.48 -35.90 -17.57
N ARG A 564 0.29 -35.25 -16.70
CA ARG A 564 1.66 -34.76 -17.00
C ARG A 564 2.59 -35.87 -17.51
N ASP A 565 2.39 -37.11 -17.06
CA ASP A 565 3.18 -38.28 -17.47
C ASP A 565 2.73 -38.87 -18.83
N GLN A 566 1.54 -38.50 -19.31
CA GLN A 566 0.98 -38.90 -20.61
C GLN A 566 1.29 -37.82 -21.66
N LYS A 567 2.50 -37.89 -22.24
CA LYS A 567 3.10 -36.85 -23.08
C LYS A 567 2.21 -36.29 -24.20
N GLU A 568 1.40 -37.14 -24.85
CA GLU A 568 0.56 -36.71 -25.97
C GLU A 568 -0.67 -35.91 -25.51
N SER A 569 -1.42 -36.43 -24.54
CA SER A 569 -2.59 -35.74 -23.97
C SER A 569 -2.21 -34.46 -23.24
N ALA A 570 -1.13 -34.46 -22.46
CA ALA A 570 -0.63 -33.25 -21.80
C ALA A 570 -0.23 -32.16 -22.79
N ARG A 571 0.32 -32.54 -23.95
CA ARG A 571 0.71 -31.61 -25.00
C ARG A 571 -0.50 -30.96 -25.66
N GLU A 572 -1.55 -31.72 -25.97
CA GLU A 572 -2.78 -31.18 -26.53
C GLU A 572 -3.43 -30.15 -25.59
N ILE A 573 -3.55 -30.49 -24.29
CA ILE A 573 -4.11 -29.59 -23.28
C ILE A 573 -3.25 -28.32 -23.16
N ALA A 574 -1.92 -28.48 -23.14
CA ALA A 574 -1.01 -27.34 -23.13
C ALA A 574 -1.18 -26.44 -24.36
N GLU A 575 -1.37 -27.00 -25.54
CA GLU A 575 -1.63 -26.23 -26.76
C GLU A 575 -2.98 -25.49 -26.70
N ARG A 576 -4.03 -26.08 -26.11
CA ARG A 576 -5.31 -25.38 -25.85
C ARG A 576 -5.13 -24.20 -24.92
N LEU A 577 -4.46 -24.39 -23.79
CA LEU A 577 -4.21 -23.35 -22.78
C LEU A 577 -3.36 -22.21 -23.34
N ILE A 578 -2.31 -22.53 -24.12
CA ILE A 578 -1.49 -21.52 -24.80
C ILE A 578 -2.30 -20.76 -25.85
N LYS A 579 -3.12 -21.45 -26.64
CA LYS A 579 -3.97 -20.82 -27.67
C LYS A 579 -5.00 -19.87 -27.06
N ALA A 580 -5.53 -20.20 -25.88
CA ALA A 580 -6.41 -19.33 -25.11
C ALA A 580 -5.67 -18.13 -24.47
N GLY A 581 -4.34 -18.11 -24.51
CA GLY A 581 -3.51 -17.12 -23.82
C GLY A 581 -3.45 -17.31 -22.30
N PHE A 582 -3.99 -18.42 -21.78
CA PHE A 582 -4.02 -18.74 -20.35
C PHE A 582 -2.73 -19.41 -19.85
N ALA A 583 -1.81 -19.74 -20.77
CA ALA A 583 -0.51 -20.30 -20.43
C ALA A 583 0.59 -19.88 -21.41
N GLU A 584 1.83 -19.87 -20.94
CA GLU A 584 3.03 -19.69 -21.75
C GLU A 584 3.97 -20.90 -21.60
N ARG A 585 4.85 -21.14 -22.58
CA ARG A 585 5.86 -22.20 -22.46
C ARG A 585 6.89 -21.87 -21.37
N SER A 586 7.22 -22.85 -20.54
CA SER A 586 8.21 -22.71 -19.48
C SER A 586 9.59 -22.42 -20.07
N LYS A 587 10.31 -21.47 -19.45
CA LYS A 587 11.70 -21.11 -19.80
C LYS A 587 12.73 -21.81 -18.91
N SER A 588 12.28 -22.64 -17.98
CA SER A 588 13.15 -23.35 -17.03
C SER A 588 13.84 -24.54 -17.68
N LYS A 589 15.16 -24.69 -17.44
CA LYS A 589 15.91 -25.89 -17.86
C LYS A 589 15.45 -27.18 -17.15
N ALA A 590 14.83 -27.05 -15.97
CA ALA A 590 14.36 -28.19 -15.18
C ALA A 590 13.01 -28.76 -15.67
N GLU A 591 12.26 -27.98 -16.46
CA GLU A 591 10.97 -28.37 -17.02
C GLU A 591 11.02 -28.23 -18.55
N LYS A 592 11.89 -29.00 -19.21
CA LYS A 592 11.85 -29.13 -20.67
C LYS A 592 10.43 -29.57 -21.07
N ASP A 593 9.78 -28.76 -21.89
CA ASP A 593 8.42 -28.95 -22.44
C ASP A 593 7.23 -28.68 -21.49
N GLY A 594 7.44 -28.03 -20.34
CA GLY A 594 6.36 -27.58 -19.45
C GLY A 594 5.68 -26.27 -19.88
N ILE A 595 4.50 -25.98 -19.33
CA ILE A 595 3.84 -24.66 -19.42
C ILE A 595 3.75 -23.99 -18.05
N VAL A 596 3.62 -22.66 -18.06
CA VAL A 596 3.27 -21.85 -16.90
C VAL A 596 1.91 -21.23 -17.18
N THR A 597 0.92 -21.57 -16.35
CA THR A 597 -0.46 -21.08 -16.46
C THR A 597 -0.62 -19.77 -15.69
N GLU A 598 -1.61 -18.96 -16.08
CA GLU A 598 -1.99 -17.74 -15.35
C GLU A 598 -2.44 -18.04 -13.92
N VAL A 599 -3.13 -19.18 -13.75
CA VAL A 599 -3.58 -19.71 -12.46
C VAL A 599 -3.13 -21.16 -12.31
N GLY A 600 -2.50 -21.47 -11.18
CA GLY A 600 -1.99 -22.82 -10.88
C GLY A 600 -3.09 -23.82 -10.46
N PRO A 601 -2.76 -25.11 -10.36
CA PRO A 601 -3.72 -26.19 -10.12
C PRO A 601 -4.43 -26.11 -8.77
N VAL A 602 -3.74 -25.66 -7.71
CA VAL A 602 -4.35 -25.49 -6.37
C VAL A 602 -5.50 -24.49 -6.43
N VAL A 603 -5.26 -23.33 -7.04
CA VAL A 603 -6.27 -22.27 -7.17
C VAL A 603 -7.39 -22.72 -8.10
N ALA A 604 -7.06 -23.38 -9.21
CA ALA A 604 -8.07 -23.89 -10.14
C ALA A 604 -9.04 -24.85 -9.44
N GLN A 605 -8.51 -25.78 -8.63
CA GLN A 605 -9.32 -26.69 -7.82
C GLN A 605 -10.18 -25.92 -6.81
N SER A 606 -9.58 -25.00 -6.04
CA SER A 606 -10.29 -24.21 -5.02
C SER A 606 -11.46 -23.40 -5.59
N VAL A 607 -11.31 -22.84 -6.80
CA VAL A 607 -12.39 -22.10 -7.49
C VAL A 607 -13.53 -23.04 -7.90
N LEU A 608 -13.20 -24.15 -8.56
CA LEU A 608 -14.19 -25.11 -9.03
C LEU A 608 -14.94 -25.76 -7.86
N ASP A 609 -14.23 -26.17 -6.81
CA ASP A 609 -14.82 -26.75 -5.59
C ASP A 609 -15.74 -25.76 -4.88
N PHE A 610 -15.34 -24.49 -4.81
CA PHE A 610 -16.16 -23.45 -4.21
C PHE A 610 -17.50 -23.31 -4.93
N PHE A 611 -17.51 -23.20 -6.25
CA PHE A 611 -18.76 -23.06 -7.02
C PHE A 611 -19.58 -24.36 -7.08
N ALA A 612 -18.94 -25.53 -7.02
CA ALA A 612 -19.62 -26.81 -6.92
C ALA A 612 -20.27 -27.05 -5.54
N SER A 613 -19.76 -26.39 -4.49
CA SER A 613 -20.27 -26.51 -3.12
C SER A 613 -21.71 -25.99 -2.97
N THR A 614 -22.37 -26.39 -1.89
CA THR A 614 -23.70 -25.88 -1.52
C THR A 614 -23.71 -24.36 -1.34
N THR A 615 -22.60 -23.80 -0.86
CA THR A 615 -22.45 -22.35 -0.65
C THR A 615 -22.29 -21.60 -1.96
N GLY A 616 -21.42 -22.09 -2.86
CA GLY A 616 -21.22 -21.48 -4.18
C GLY A 616 -22.50 -21.50 -5.02
N LYS A 617 -23.21 -22.63 -5.05
CA LYS A 617 -24.52 -22.75 -5.72
C LYS A 617 -25.55 -21.78 -5.15
N LYS A 618 -25.60 -21.62 -3.82
CA LYS A 618 -26.48 -20.63 -3.17
C LYS A 618 -26.12 -19.21 -3.59
N ILE A 619 -24.83 -18.87 -3.62
CA ILE A 619 -24.35 -17.54 -4.03
C ILE A 619 -24.74 -17.23 -5.47
N LEU A 620 -24.51 -18.15 -6.42
CA LEU A 620 -24.90 -17.96 -7.82
C LEU A 620 -26.41 -17.72 -7.95
N ARG A 621 -27.22 -18.52 -7.24
CA ARG A 621 -28.68 -18.33 -7.21
C ARG A 621 -29.07 -16.96 -6.64
N ARG A 622 -28.48 -16.55 -5.51
CA ARG A 622 -28.75 -15.26 -4.86
C ARG A 622 -28.32 -14.07 -5.72
N LEU A 623 -27.19 -14.16 -6.41
CA LEU A 623 -26.76 -13.13 -7.36
C LEU A 623 -27.79 -12.95 -8.48
N ASN A 624 -28.34 -14.04 -9.01
CA ASN A 624 -29.39 -14.00 -10.00
C ASN A 624 -30.71 -13.42 -9.44
N GLU A 625 -31.13 -13.86 -8.25
CA GLU A 625 -32.31 -13.32 -7.55
C GLU A 625 -32.21 -11.80 -7.30
N LEU A 626 -30.99 -11.31 -7.03
CA LEU A 626 -30.70 -9.90 -6.80
C LEU A 626 -30.41 -9.12 -8.10
N GLU A 627 -30.49 -9.76 -9.27
CA GLU A 627 -30.17 -9.18 -10.58
C GLU A 627 -28.74 -8.59 -10.66
N ILE A 628 -27.79 -9.23 -9.96
CA ILE A 628 -26.38 -8.84 -9.95
C ILE A 628 -25.63 -9.74 -10.93
N GLN A 629 -25.14 -9.15 -12.03
CA GLN A 629 -24.36 -9.85 -13.06
C GLN A 629 -22.99 -9.20 -13.23
N PRO A 630 -21.98 -9.59 -12.41
CA PRO A 630 -20.63 -9.07 -12.56
C PRO A 630 -20.06 -9.48 -13.91
N THR A 631 -19.70 -8.50 -14.72
CA THR A 631 -19.13 -8.72 -16.05
C THR A 631 -17.65 -8.39 -16.07
N SER A 632 -16.95 -9.04 -17.00
CA SER A 632 -15.54 -8.81 -17.23
C SER A 632 -15.26 -7.35 -17.54
N GLU A 633 -14.10 -6.89 -17.09
CA GLU A 633 -13.53 -5.59 -17.48
C GLU A 633 -12.99 -5.61 -18.92
N LYS A 634 -13.09 -6.75 -19.63
CA LYS A 634 -12.78 -6.87 -21.05
C LYS A 634 -13.66 -5.92 -21.87
N ILE A 635 -13.07 -5.24 -22.84
CA ILE A 635 -13.83 -4.54 -23.88
C ILE A 635 -14.44 -5.62 -24.78
N SER A 636 -15.77 -5.63 -24.96
CA SER A 636 -16.46 -6.66 -25.76
C SER A 636 -15.91 -6.74 -27.19
N ALA A 637 -15.89 -7.93 -27.81
CA ALA A 637 -15.37 -8.11 -29.18
C ALA A 637 -16.05 -7.20 -30.22
N LYS A 638 -17.33 -6.85 -30.00
CA LYS A 638 -18.11 -5.94 -30.85
C LYS A 638 -17.64 -4.48 -30.70
N LYS A 639 -17.37 -4.02 -29.47
CA LYS A 639 -16.68 -2.74 -29.23
C LYS A 639 -15.24 -2.79 -29.69
N ALA A 640 -14.54 -3.91 -29.52
CA ALA A 640 -13.16 -4.11 -29.93
C ALA A 640 -12.98 -4.03 -31.45
N ALA A 641 -13.99 -4.41 -32.24
CA ALA A 641 -14.04 -4.23 -33.68
C ALA A 641 -14.24 -2.76 -34.11
N GLU A 642 -14.84 -1.93 -33.24
CA GLU A 642 -15.00 -0.48 -33.42
C GLU A 642 -13.81 0.32 -32.86
N LEU A 643 -12.89 -0.34 -32.15
CA LEU A 643 -11.73 0.33 -31.58
C LEU A 643 -10.71 0.69 -32.69
N PRO A 644 -9.94 1.77 -32.51
CA PRO A 644 -9.04 2.31 -33.54
C PRO A 644 -7.98 1.32 -34.09
N LEU A 645 -7.61 0.29 -33.32
CA LEU A 645 -6.59 -0.69 -33.70
C LEU A 645 -7.16 -2.10 -33.94
N ALA A 646 -8.47 -2.25 -34.10
CA ALA A 646 -9.14 -3.51 -34.38
C ALA A 646 -8.47 -4.31 -35.51
N GLY A 647 -8.11 -5.57 -35.24
CA GLY A 647 -7.53 -6.49 -36.23
C GLY A 647 -6.09 -6.14 -36.66
N LYS A 648 -5.46 -5.12 -36.08
CA LYS A 648 -4.08 -4.74 -36.39
C LYS A 648 -3.10 -5.52 -35.52
N THR A 649 -2.09 -6.09 -36.16
CA THR A 649 -1.00 -6.83 -35.49
C THR A 649 0.24 -5.95 -35.38
N PHE A 650 0.70 -5.72 -34.16
CA PHE A 650 1.90 -4.96 -33.83
C PHE A 650 3.04 -5.89 -33.42
N VAL A 651 4.28 -5.50 -33.71
CA VAL A 651 5.49 -6.10 -33.12
C VAL A 651 6.31 -4.99 -32.51
N LEU A 652 6.66 -5.13 -31.23
CA LEU A 652 7.46 -4.13 -30.52
C LEU A 652 8.95 -4.49 -30.57
N THR A 653 9.80 -3.54 -30.95
CA THR A 653 11.25 -3.68 -30.99
C THR A 653 11.95 -2.41 -30.52
N GLY A 654 13.12 -2.53 -29.90
CA GLY A 654 13.81 -1.40 -29.26
C GLY A 654 13.14 -0.91 -27.98
N THR A 655 13.68 0.18 -27.43
CA THR A 655 13.24 0.83 -26.20
C THR A 655 12.40 2.06 -26.54
N LEU A 656 11.16 2.12 -26.09
CA LEU A 656 10.28 3.25 -26.39
C LEU A 656 10.59 4.41 -25.41
N PRO A 657 10.90 5.62 -25.90
CA PRO A 657 11.26 6.78 -25.08
C PRO A 657 10.33 7.15 -23.92
N SER A 658 9.03 6.86 -24.00
CA SER A 658 8.05 7.44 -23.07
C SER A 658 7.11 6.43 -22.39
N MET A 659 7.20 5.15 -22.75
CA MET A 659 6.42 4.09 -22.11
C MET A 659 7.13 2.75 -22.25
N THR A 660 6.92 1.84 -21.31
CA THR A 660 7.50 0.49 -21.42
C THR A 660 6.84 -0.29 -22.57
N ARG A 661 7.54 -1.29 -23.12
CA ARG A 661 6.93 -2.23 -24.09
C ARG A 661 5.67 -2.92 -23.54
N LYS A 662 5.59 -3.12 -22.22
CA LYS A 662 4.41 -3.68 -21.55
C LYS A 662 3.25 -2.68 -21.53
N GLU A 663 3.53 -1.40 -21.33
CA GLU A 663 2.53 -0.33 -21.42
C GLU A 663 2.06 -0.09 -22.85
N ALA A 664 2.99 -0.06 -23.81
CA ALA A 664 2.65 -0.01 -25.23
C ALA A 664 1.78 -1.22 -25.62
N ARG A 665 2.14 -2.43 -25.14
CA ARG A 665 1.33 -3.64 -25.34
C ARG A 665 -0.07 -3.48 -24.76
N LYS A 666 -0.20 -3.04 -23.50
CA LYS A 666 -1.51 -2.76 -22.89
C LYS A 666 -2.31 -1.71 -23.65
N LYS A 667 -1.69 -0.63 -24.14
CA LYS A 667 -2.37 0.40 -24.94
C LYS A 667 -2.84 -0.12 -26.29
N ILE A 668 -2.02 -0.94 -26.95
CA ILE A 668 -2.39 -1.60 -28.22
C ILE A 668 -3.55 -2.56 -28.00
N GLU A 669 -3.48 -3.40 -26.97
CA GLU A 669 -4.51 -4.38 -26.60
C GLU A 669 -5.81 -3.68 -26.16
N ALA A 670 -5.71 -2.59 -25.39
CA ALA A 670 -6.86 -1.77 -24.97
C ALA A 670 -7.56 -1.04 -26.13
N LEU A 671 -6.91 -0.92 -27.29
CA LEU A 671 -7.47 -0.35 -28.53
C LEU A 671 -7.82 -1.42 -29.57
N GLY A 672 -7.87 -2.71 -29.18
CA GLY A 672 -8.29 -3.81 -30.05
C GLY A 672 -7.20 -4.38 -30.96
N GLY A 673 -5.95 -3.95 -30.80
CA GLY A 673 -4.80 -4.48 -31.54
C GLY A 673 -4.12 -5.67 -30.84
N HIS A 674 -3.39 -6.46 -31.60
CA HIS A 674 -2.67 -7.65 -31.09
C HIS A 674 -1.16 -7.47 -31.16
N VAL A 675 -0.42 -7.67 -30.06
CA VAL A 675 1.05 -7.64 -30.06
C VAL A 675 1.65 -9.03 -30.22
N SER A 676 2.33 -9.25 -31.35
CA SER A 676 3.07 -10.48 -31.65
C SER A 676 4.54 -10.35 -31.26
N SER A 677 5.15 -11.49 -30.91
CA SER A 677 6.57 -11.58 -30.58
C SER A 677 7.48 -11.66 -31.81
N SER A 678 6.94 -11.93 -33.00
CA SER A 678 7.69 -12.14 -34.24
C SER A 678 7.13 -11.37 -35.44
N VAL A 679 8.00 -10.84 -36.29
CA VAL A 679 7.61 -10.19 -37.55
C VAL A 679 7.30 -11.24 -38.62
N SER A 680 6.15 -11.08 -39.28
CA SER A 680 5.65 -11.93 -40.38
C SER A 680 5.00 -11.07 -41.46
N LYS A 681 4.65 -11.64 -42.62
CA LYS A 681 3.85 -10.94 -43.64
C LYS A 681 2.46 -10.50 -43.15
N LYS A 682 1.96 -11.05 -42.04
CA LYS A 682 0.67 -10.68 -41.41
C LYS A 682 0.82 -9.56 -40.36
N THR A 683 2.05 -9.10 -40.10
CA THR A 683 2.30 -7.99 -39.18
C THR A 683 1.93 -6.67 -39.87
N HIS A 684 1.12 -5.85 -39.20
CA HIS A 684 0.67 -4.57 -39.74
C HIS A 684 1.63 -3.44 -39.40
N TYR A 685 2.10 -3.41 -38.15
CA TYR A 685 3.01 -2.38 -37.66
C TYR A 685 4.17 -2.99 -36.87
N VAL A 686 5.36 -2.43 -37.05
CA VAL A 686 6.50 -2.66 -36.17
C VAL A 686 6.76 -1.35 -35.45
N LEU A 687 6.44 -1.30 -34.17
CA LEU A 687 6.70 -0.13 -33.34
C LEU A 687 8.15 -0.23 -32.84
N ALA A 688 8.99 0.62 -33.41
CA ALA A 688 10.42 0.66 -33.20
C ALA A 688 10.79 1.82 -32.26
N GLY A 689 11.40 1.47 -31.13
CA GLY A 689 12.02 2.41 -30.20
C GLY A 689 13.49 2.68 -30.55
N THR A 690 14.18 3.38 -29.65
CA THR A 690 15.63 3.55 -29.72
C THR A 690 16.31 2.17 -29.63
N GLU A 691 17.36 1.96 -30.43
CA GLU A 691 18.06 0.67 -30.58
C GLU A 691 17.17 -0.51 -31.06
N PRO A 692 16.53 -0.39 -32.23
CA PRO A 692 15.67 -1.45 -32.72
C PRO A 692 16.51 -2.67 -33.16
N GLY A 693 16.35 -3.80 -32.46
CA GLY A 693 17.08 -5.05 -32.75
C GLY A 693 16.61 -5.78 -34.02
N SER A 694 17.03 -7.03 -34.20
CA SER A 694 16.86 -7.87 -35.41
C SER A 694 15.44 -7.99 -36.01
N LYS A 695 14.40 -7.61 -35.27
CA LYS A 695 13.01 -7.53 -35.75
C LYS A 695 12.79 -6.35 -36.71
N PHE A 696 13.55 -5.28 -36.57
CA PHE A 696 13.50 -4.12 -37.46
C PHE A 696 14.05 -4.44 -38.84
N ASP A 697 15.18 -5.14 -38.90
CA ASP A 697 15.75 -5.61 -40.16
C ASP A 697 14.81 -6.60 -40.86
N LYS A 698 14.20 -7.51 -40.09
CA LYS A 698 13.19 -8.45 -40.60
C LYS A 698 11.93 -7.73 -41.10
N ALA A 699 11.54 -6.61 -40.48
CA ALA A 699 10.41 -5.79 -40.93
C ALA A 699 10.71 -5.09 -42.25
N LYS A 700 11.93 -4.55 -42.43
CA LYS A 700 12.38 -3.97 -43.71
C LYS A 700 12.38 -5.01 -44.84
N GLN A 701 12.89 -6.21 -44.58
CA GLN A 701 12.92 -7.30 -45.57
C GLN A 701 11.53 -7.77 -46.00
N LEU A 702 10.56 -7.74 -45.09
CA LEU A 702 9.18 -8.18 -45.35
C LEU A 702 8.25 -7.05 -45.79
N GLY A 703 8.73 -5.81 -45.92
CA GLY A 703 7.94 -4.65 -46.33
C GLY A 703 6.86 -4.23 -45.31
N VAL A 704 7.05 -4.56 -44.03
CA VAL A 704 6.09 -4.24 -42.96
C VAL A 704 6.26 -2.79 -42.52
N LYS A 705 5.16 -2.06 -42.31
CA LYS A 705 5.19 -0.65 -41.90
C LYS A 705 5.83 -0.50 -40.52
N ILE A 706 6.95 0.22 -40.47
CA ILE A 706 7.66 0.54 -39.22
C ILE A 706 7.21 1.93 -38.77
N ILE A 707 6.85 2.07 -37.50
CA ILE A 707 6.46 3.34 -36.89
C ILE A 707 7.29 3.60 -35.64
N ASP A 708 7.54 4.87 -35.34
CA ASP A 708 8.16 5.26 -34.07
C ASP A 708 7.10 5.54 -32.98
N GLU A 709 7.54 5.86 -31.77
CA GLU A 709 6.63 6.12 -30.64
C GLU A 709 5.80 7.40 -30.83
N ALA A 710 6.34 8.42 -31.51
CA ALA A 710 5.61 9.67 -31.76
C ALA A 710 4.48 9.44 -32.76
N GLU A 711 4.72 8.63 -33.78
CA GLU A 711 3.71 8.16 -34.73
C GLU A 711 2.69 7.24 -34.07
N PHE A 712 3.13 6.32 -33.21
CA PHE A 712 2.22 5.47 -32.46
C PHE A 712 1.26 6.29 -31.59
N ARG A 713 1.75 7.34 -30.92
CA ARG A 713 0.92 8.26 -30.14
C ARG A 713 -0.11 9.02 -30.98
N LYS A 714 0.16 9.30 -32.26
CA LYS A 714 -0.84 9.90 -33.18
C LYS A 714 -1.95 8.93 -33.57
N ILE A 715 -1.72 7.63 -33.45
CA ILE A 715 -2.70 6.57 -33.72
C ILE A 715 -3.57 6.29 -32.46
N LEU A 716 -3.09 6.67 -31.27
CA LEU A 716 -3.90 6.61 -30.05
C LEU A 716 -5.01 7.69 -30.09
N PRO A 717 -6.26 7.36 -29.73
CA PRO A 717 -7.30 8.38 -29.54
C PRO A 717 -6.89 9.35 -28.42
N ARG A 718 -7.21 10.63 -28.58
CA ARG A 718 -6.88 11.70 -27.63
C ARG A 718 -7.62 11.58 -26.32
#